data_AF-A0A428TFE5-F1
#
_entry.id   AF-A0A428TFE5-F1
#
_cell.length_a   1.000
_cell.length_b   1.000
_cell.length_c   1.000
_cell.angle_alpha   90.00
_cell.angle_beta   90.00
_cell.angle_gamma   90.00
#
_symmetry.space_group_name_H-M   'P 1'
#
loop_
_entity.id
_entity.type
_entity.pdbx_description
1 polymer ?
#
loop_
_entity_poly.entity_id
_entity_poly.type
_entity_poly.pdbx_seq_one_letter_code
_entity_poly.pdbx_strand_id
1 'polypeptide(L)'
;MYRNDFCLTKGQGTQPATVVPDVVKPIKYISPSLQRVIEEEHGSESSSIVVESEVHDPKLVSVFTGHRVHGAQLCPSSLWGDIAMQLTNYLMEKRSLSTETAGMDVTKMQIQKSLVLNPDLSSQLFRVSAAATWSTSSIKFSIYSVNDQGVKTVDHATCTVNISPAKIWTSEWKRNAYLIQSRIEALRKSVEHGEAHRMKRAIVYRLFANIVEYDPEYQGMREVILNSEDLEAVSTVKFEVDDQGFYFNPKWMDSLGGIAGFIMNGNDSPHPKAEVFINHGWDGFKCISRLQHGKTYHSYNRMQLREGTLYAGDTYIFDGDEIVAVIEQVQFLGVPRRALDALKPTPKSGQRTAASSRSATQAVPTPKLVEKKLFPASIPPQAAPSSGGVWSGILGIISEEVGVAIGDLKPDTEFAELGLDSLLSLTITGRIRDELDLDLPSTIFAECPSVQDLQQAHGADAPPSSTVTDLSDEEKSGTSTPETSLASEPEALDHVHILRSTISEETGIKLQELSPSTRLDEIGIDSLLALTTMGRLSEIFEVELPSSLFADNETLLEAEKAIAAALGLDTKPTRATAPEPLPHSSTSDPVVRDAPHATSILLQGPASSATTTVFMFPDGSGSASSYATLARIDPRVAVYGLNCPWRTTPQDMARSGCTLVQLSAKLLTEIRRRQPKGPYNLGGWSAGGICAFEAARQLVAAGDTVENLILIDSPNPIGLQNPPARMYDFFQQLGIFGSGGNVPKWLRLHFDAFISMLDNYEPVPWSKSLGEAPKTLMLYAKDGVCSDPDGPRPEIRPGDPREMIWLLNDRTDFSADGWASLLGRSRITVEVLKEVHHFSMMDAGPQMDKMGEHIRKAIL
;
A
#
# COMPACT_ATOMS: atom_id res chain seq x y z
N MET A 1 42.35 9.56 34.55
CA MET A 1 43.49 10.49 34.43
C MET A 1 43.12 11.53 33.38
N TYR A 2 43.04 12.80 33.77
CA TYR A 2 42.73 13.94 32.90
C TYR A 2 43.89 14.21 31.92
N ARG A 3 43.59 14.59 30.67
CA ARG A 3 44.55 14.88 29.60
C ARG A 3 44.20 16.22 28.97
N ASN A 4 44.65 17.33 29.58
CA ASN A 4 44.75 18.66 28.98
C ASN A 4 45.76 19.48 29.80
N ASP A 5 46.93 19.72 29.24
CA ASP A 5 47.99 20.55 29.80
C ASP A 5 47.67 22.03 29.54
N PHE A 6 47.44 22.80 30.61
CA PHE A 6 47.27 24.24 30.58
C PHE A 6 48.60 24.93 30.86
N CYS A 7 49.40 25.15 29.82
CA CYS A 7 50.52 26.09 29.89
C CYS A 7 50.33 27.24 28.90
N LEU A 8 49.83 28.36 29.44
CA LEU A 8 49.81 29.69 28.81
C LEU A 8 51.24 30.14 28.48
N THR A 9 51.59 30.23 27.19
CA THR A 9 52.76 31.02 26.75
C THR A 9 52.28 32.35 26.16
N LYS A 10 52.53 33.43 26.91
CA LYS A 10 52.30 34.82 26.48
C LYS A 10 53.50 35.26 25.62
N GLY A 11 53.26 35.62 24.36
CA GLY A 11 54.11 36.57 23.63
C GLY A 11 55.26 36.03 22.76
N GLN A 12 55.04 34.99 21.94
CA GLN A 12 55.92 34.72 20.80
C GLN A 12 55.14 34.84 19.49
N GLY A 13 55.62 35.71 18.60
CA GLY A 13 55.02 36.00 17.31
C GLY A 13 54.97 34.77 16.40
N THR A 14 53.85 34.60 15.73
CA THR A 14 53.60 33.56 14.72
C THR A 14 54.55 33.74 13.54
N GLN A 15 55.55 32.86 13.43
CA GLN A 15 56.19 32.59 12.14
C GLN A 15 55.20 31.79 11.27
N PRO A 16 55.08 32.09 9.96
CA PRO A 16 54.24 31.30 9.07
C PRO A 16 54.82 29.89 8.96
N ALA A 17 54.01 28.90 9.33
CA ALA A 17 54.36 27.49 9.19
C ALA A 17 54.56 27.17 7.70
N THR A 18 55.77 26.74 7.36
CA THR A 18 56.11 26.17 6.06
C THR A 18 55.25 24.93 5.84
N VAL A 19 54.33 24.98 4.87
CA VAL A 19 53.52 23.83 4.45
C VAL A 19 54.47 22.81 3.82
N VAL A 20 54.76 21.74 4.55
CA VAL A 20 55.39 20.55 3.99
C VAL A 20 54.32 19.86 3.13
N PRO A 21 54.58 19.54 1.85
CA PRO A 21 53.61 18.81 1.04
C PRO A 21 53.35 17.45 1.69
N ASP A 22 52.07 17.13 1.94
CA ASP A 22 51.67 15.82 2.42
C ASP A 22 52.22 14.75 1.47
N VAL A 23 53.04 13.86 2.02
CA VAL A 23 53.48 12.66 1.32
C VAL A 23 52.22 11.81 1.09
N VAL A 24 51.69 11.84 -0.13
CA VAL A 24 50.54 11.05 -0.54
C VAL A 24 50.86 9.58 -0.33
N LYS A 25 50.33 8.98 0.74
CA LYS A 25 50.41 7.53 0.95
C LYS A 25 49.75 6.84 -0.25
N PRO A 26 50.35 5.77 -0.80
CA PRO A 26 49.77 5.06 -1.93
C PRO A 26 48.36 4.57 -1.58
N ILE A 27 47.39 4.88 -2.43
CA ILE A 27 46.00 4.44 -2.28
C ILE A 27 45.96 2.91 -2.41
N LYS A 28 45.42 2.25 -1.40
CA LYS A 28 45.26 0.80 -1.38
C LYS A 28 43.91 0.42 -1.97
N TYR A 29 43.97 -0.28 -3.10
CA TYR A 29 42.82 -0.79 -3.85
C TYR A 29 42.57 -2.27 -3.55
N ILE A 30 41.30 -2.66 -3.41
CA ILE A 30 40.90 -4.06 -3.14
C ILE A 30 40.15 -4.64 -4.35
N SER A 31 39.04 -4.03 -4.77
CA SER A 31 38.18 -4.51 -5.87
C SER A 31 37.43 -3.34 -6.52
N PRO A 32 36.70 -3.54 -7.64
CA PRO A 32 35.88 -2.47 -8.23
C PRO A 32 34.86 -1.87 -7.26
N SER A 33 34.34 -2.67 -6.32
CA SER A 33 33.39 -2.28 -5.29
C SER A 33 34.06 -1.72 -4.01
N LEU A 34 35.38 -1.82 -3.88
CA LEU A 34 36.19 -1.46 -2.71
C LEU A 34 37.51 -0.81 -3.14
N GLN A 35 37.46 0.49 -3.46
CA GLN A 35 38.50 1.14 -4.28
C GLN A 35 39.62 1.79 -3.47
N ARG A 36 39.30 2.38 -2.30
CA ARG A 36 40.26 3.17 -1.50
C ARG A 36 40.12 2.87 -0.01
N VAL A 37 41.09 2.16 0.56
CA VAL A 37 41.16 1.99 2.03
C VAL A 37 41.49 3.32 2.70
N ILE A 38 40.60 3.80 3.57
CA ILE A 38 40.73 5.05 4.31
C ILE A 38 41.51 4.82 5.60
N GLU A 39 41.11 3.79 6.35
CA GLU A 39 41.74 3.37 7.58
C GLU A 39 41.57 1.86 7.76
N GLU A 40 42.56 1.23 8.37
CA GLU A 40 42.48 -0.18 8.78
C GLU A 40 43.32 -0.40 10.04
N GLU A 41 42.80 -1.21 10.95
CA GLU A 41 43.50 -1.67 12.16
C GLU A 41 43.36 -3.18 12.28
N HIS A 42 44.45 -3.87 12.59
CA HIS A 42 44.47 -5.33 12.70
C HIS A 42 45.07 -5.75 14.03
N GLY A 43 44.27 -6.38 14.88
CA GLY A 43 44.65 -6.90 16.19
C GLY A 43 44.40 -8.41 16.33
N SER A 44 44.80 -8.98 17.47
CA SER A 44 44.63 -10.42 17.74
C SER A 44 43.17 -10.83 17.94
N GLU A 45 42.40 -9.96 18.61
CA GLU A 45 40.98 -10.18 18.97
C GLU A 45 40.00 -9.55 17.98
N SER A 46 40.40 -8.44 17.35
CA SER A 46 39.54 -7.70 16.41
C SER A 46 40.34 -7.06 15.28
N SER A 47 39.68 -6.83 14.15
CA SER A 47 40.18 -6.00 13.06
C SER A 47 39.08 -5.02 12.63
N SER A 48 39.45 -3.82 12.20
CA SER A 48 38.53 -2.85 11.61
C SER A 48 39.08 -2.32 10.29
N ILE A 49 38.19 -1.97 9.36
CA ILE A 49 38.56 -1.36 8.10
C ILE A 49 37.44 -0.45 7.60
N VAL A 50 37.81 0.69 7.03
CA VAL A 50 36.91 1.58 6.28
C VAL A 50 37.43 1.72 4.87
N VAL A 51 36.59 1.40 3.89
CA VAL A 51 36.91 1.50 2.46
C VAL A 51 35.91 2.43 1.80
N GLU A 52 36.40 3.30 0.92
CA GLU A 52 35.62 4.23 0.12
C GLU A 52 35.62 3.81 -1.35
N SER A 53 34.50 4.04 -2.01
CA SER A 53 34.29 3.77 -3.43
C SER A 53 33.54 4.92 -4.10
N GLU A 54 33.99 5.26 -5.31
CA GLU A 54 33.36 6.23 -6.21
C GLU A 54 32.40 5.50 -7.14
N VAL A 55 31.13 5.91 -7.11
CA VAL A 55 30.05 5.32 -7.91
C VAL A 55 30.29 5.53 -9.40
N HIS A 56 30.86 6.67 -9.79
CA HIS A 56 31.15 6.99 -11.20
C HIS A 56 32.39 6.30 -11.76
N ASP A 57 33.11 5.49 -10.96
CA ASP A 57 34.24 4.72 -11.47
C ASP A 57 33.78 3.80 -12.61
N PRO A 58 34.48 3.77 -13.76
CA PRO A 58 34.06 2.99 -14.93
C PRO A 58 33.81 1.50 -14.66
N LYS A 59 34.48 0.90 -13.67
CA LYS A 59 34.30 -0.51 -13.32
C LYS A 59 33.07 -0.74 -12.44
N LEU A 60 32.66 0.27 -11.67
CA LEU A 60 31.54 0.17 -10.73
C LEU A 60 30.24 0.72 -11.32
N VAL A 61 30.29 1.83 -12.07
CA VAL A 61 29.11 2.52 -12.60
C VAL A 61 28.22 1.60 -13.44
N SER A 62 28.80 0.61 -14.14
CA SER A 62 28.06 -0.37 -14.94
C SER A 62 27.05 -1.19 -14.14
N VAL A 63 27.31 -1.41 -12.84
CA VAL A 63 26.41 -2.12 -11.91
C VAL A 63 25.14 -1.29 -11.67
N PHE A 64 25.27 0.04 -11.63
CA PHE A 64 24.15 0.95 -11.42
C PHE A 64 23.38 1.19 -12.72
N THR A 65 24.10 1.44 -13.82
CA THR A 65 23.46 1.78 -15.10
C THR A 65 22.72 0.60 -15.70
N GLY A 66 23.15 -0.63 -15.41
CA GLY A 66 22.55 -1.87 -15.90
C GLY A 66 21.34 -2.37 -15.12
N HIS A 67 21.01 -1.73 -14.00
CA HIS A 67 19.87 -2.07 -13.14
C HIS A 67 18.99 -0.83 -12.93
N ARG A 68 17.98 -0.66 -13.79
CA ARG A 68 17.12 0.53 -13.82
C ARG A 68 15.71 0.20 -13.33
N VAL A 69 15.26 0.88 -12.27
CA VAL A 69 13.91 0.70 -11.72
C VAL A 69 13.13 1.97 -11.94
N HIS A 70 12.04 1.89 -12.69
CA HIS A 70 11.19 3.04 -13.01
C HIS A 70 11.98 4.28 -13.51
N GLY A 71 12.94 4.06 -14.42
CA GLY A 71 13.80 5.11 -14.98
C GLY A 71 15.06 5.44 -14.15
N ALA A 72 15.05 5.18 -12.84
CA ALA A 72 16.16 5.46 -11.94
C ALA A 72 17.22 4.34 -11.97
N GLN A 73 18.50 4.72 -12.03
CA GLN A 73 19.63 3.79 -12.01
C GLN A 73 20.01 3.48 -10.57
N LEU A 74 19.71 2.26 -10.11
CA LEU A 74 19.81 1.89 -8.70
C LEU A 74 20.95 0.91 -8.45
N CYS A 75 21.57 1.03 -7.28
CA CYS A 75 22.40 -0.04 -6.75
C CYS A 75 21.55 -1.28 -6.46
N PRO A 76 21.83 -2.44 -7.08
CA PRO A 76 21.20 -3.70 -6.70
C PRO A 76 21.78 -4.18 -5.36
N SER A 77 20.98 -4.92 -4.61
CA SER A 77 21.40 -5.51 -3.33
C SER A 77 22.52 -6.53 -3.47
N SER A 78 22.70 -7.09 -4.67
CA SER A 78 23.80 -7.97 -5.02
C SER A 78 25.18 -7.34 -4.84
N LEU A 79 25.31 -6.02 -5.00
CA LEU A 79 26.57 -5.33 -4.74
C LEU A 79 26.95 -5.38 -3.25
N TRP A 80 25.96 -5.30 -2.35
CA TRP A 80 26.20 -5.38 -0.91
C TRP A 80 26.67 -6.77 -0.49
N GLY A 81 26.15 -7.82 -1.13
CA GLY A 81 26.63 -9.19 -0.97
C GLY A 81 28.10 -9.34 -1.37
N ASP A 82 28.48 -8.86 -2.57
CA ASP A 82 29.86 -8.86 -3.04
C ASP A 82 30.81 -8.15 -2.08
N ILE A 83 30.47 -6.92 -1.68
CA ILE A 83 31.27 -6.11 -0.76
C ILE A 83 31.54 -6.86 0.55
N ALA A 84 30.50 -7.45 1.15
CA ALA A 84 30.62 -8.16 2.42
C ALA A 84 31.55 -9.38 2.29
N MET A 85 31.41 -10.16 1.20
CA MET A 85 32.25 -11.34 0.95
C MET A 85 33.70 -10.95 0.61
N GLN A 86 33.90 -9.97 -0.28
CA GLN A 86 35.22 -9.53 -0.72
C GLN A 86 36.05 -8.96 0.44
N LEU A 87 35.41 -8.15 1.29
CA LEU A 87 36.07 -7.53 2.43
C LEU A 87 36.31 -8.54 3.57
N THR A 88 35.40 -9.51 3.75
CA THR A 88 35.64 -10.66 4.64
C THR A 88 36.84 -11.47 4.18
N ASN A 89 36.90 -11.83 2.90
CA ASN A 89 38.03 -12.56 2.31
C ASN A 89 39.34 -11.82 2.55
N TYR A 90 39.35 -10.51 2.29
CA TYR A 90 40.51 -9.66 2.50
C TYR A 90 40.96 -9.64 3.98
N LEU A 91 40.04 -9.50 4.93
CA LEU A 91 40.37 -9.51 6.36
C LEU A 91 40.89 -10.88 6.83
N MET A 92 40.33 -11.97 6.29
CA MET A 92 40.80 -13.33 6.57
C MET A 92 42.24 -13.56 6.07
N GLU A 93 42.55 -13.12 4.84
CA GLU A 93 43.90 -13.18 4.29
C GLU A 93 44.91 -12.40 5.16
N LYS A 94 44.52 -11.24 5.69
CA LYS A 94 45.36 -10.47 6.62
C LYS A 94 45.64 -11.19 7.93
N ARG A 95 44.75 -12.09 8.35
CA ARG A 95 44.93 -12.93 9.53
C ARG A 95 45.51 -14.31 9.21
N SER A 96 45.92 -14.55 7.95
CA SER A 96 46.40 -15.85 7.46
C SER A 96 45.42 -17.00 7.74
N LEU A 97 44.11 -16.71 7.71
CA LEU A 97 43.07 -17.74 7.79
C LEU A 97 42.87 -18.38 6.42
N SER A 98 42.56 -19.69 6.42
CA SER A 98 42.24 -20.42 5.20
C SER A 98 40.97 -19.85 4.57
N THR A 99 41.06 -19.40 3.32
CA THR A 99 39.91 -18.95 2.51
C THR A 99 39.32 -20.09 1.67
N GLU A 100 40.05 -21.19 1.44
CA GLU A 100 39.60 -22.32 0.63
C GLU A 100 38.57 -23.21 1.35
N THR A 101 38.67 -23.33 2.68
CA THR A 101 37.84 -24.23 3.49
C THR A 101 36.79 -23.51 4.32
N ALA A 102 36.87 -22.18 4.37
CA ALA A 102 35.98 -21.32 5.10
C ALA A 102 34.79 -20.92 4.23
N GLY A 103 33.59 -21.17 4.73
CA GLY A 103 32.37 -20.61 4.21
C GLY A 103 32.08 -19.26 4.85
N MET A 104 31.66 -18.31 4.02
CA MET A 104 31.15 -17.00 4.44
C MET A 104 29.63 -17.00 4.33
N ASP A 105 28.94 -16.78 5.45
CA ASP A 105 27.48 -16.64 5.50
C ASP A 105 27.14 -15.18 5.72
N VAL A 106 26.65 -14.50 4.67
CA VAL A 106 26.22 -13.10 4.75
C VAL A 106 24.83 -13.06 5.35
N THR A 107 24.77 -12.90 6.66
CA THR A 107 23.52 -12.91 7.44
C THR A 107 22.97 -11.52 7.73
N LYS A 108 21.66 -11.46 7.98
CA LYS A 108 20.95 -10.24 8.40
C LYS A 108 21.21 -9.06 7.47
N MET A 109 21.15 -9.29 6.16
CA MET A 109 21.26 -8.20 5.20
C MET A 109 20.00 -7.34 5.32
N GLN A 110 20.15 -6.10 5.79
CA GLN A 110 19.07 -5.13 5.91
C GLN A 110 19.35 -3.96 5.00
N ILE A 111 18.42 -3.71 4.07
CA ILE A 111 18.51 -2.61 3.10
C ILE A 111 17.58 -1.50 3.58
N GLN A 112 18.15 -0.37 3.99
CA GLN A 112 17.44 0.74 4.60
C GLN A 112 17.06 1.81 3.57
N LYS A 113 18.03 2.24 2.74
CA LYS A 113 17.79 3.23 1.67
C LYS A 113 18.56 2.87 0.41
N SER A 114 17.89 2.93 -0.74
CA SER A 114 18.49 2.70 -2.05
C SER A 114 19.56 3.75 -2.37
N LEU A 115 20.68 3.31 -2.93
CA LEU A 115 21.68 4.22 -3.50
C LEU A 115 21.37 4.41 -5.00
N VAL A 116 20.95 5.63 -5.36
CA VAL A 116 20.62 6.02 -6.74
C VAL A 116 21.82 6.69 -7.38
N LEU A 117 22.21 6.28 -8.57
CA LEU A 117 23.23 6.98 -9.36
C LEU A 117 22.70 8.35 -9.79
N ASN A 118 23.42 9.41 -9.43
CA ASN A 118 23.13 10.77 -9.86
C ASN A 118 24.15 11.22 -10.92
N PRO A 119 23.78 11.21 -12.22
CA PRO A 119 24.70 11.53 -13.32
C PRO A 119 25.13 13.00 -13.35
N ASP A 120 24.42 13.89 -12.63
CA ASP A 120 24.74 15.32 -12.58
C ASP A 120 25.86 15.64 -11.57
N LEU A 121 26.25 14.69 -10.74
CA LEU A 121 27.35 14.84 -9.78
C LEU A 121 28.67 14.45 -10.44
N SER A 122 29.70 15.27 -10.23
CA SER A 122 31.07 14.94 -10.66
C SER A 122 31.72 13.84 -9.81
N SER A 123 31.18 13.60 -8.62
CA SER A 123 31.63 12.58 -7.66
C SER A 123 30.45 12.16 -6.80
N GLN A 124 30.36 10.86 -6.51
CA GLN A 124 29.37 10.30 -5.62
C GLN A 124 30.01 9.14 -4.86
N LEU A 125 30.26 9.37 -3.57
CA LEU A 125 31.06 8.49 -2.74
C LEU A 125 30.19 7.70 -1.76
N PHE A 126 30.51 6.42 -1.58
CA PHE A 126 30.06 5.64 -0.43
C PHE A 126 31.23 4.97 0.28
N ARG A 127 31.03 4.67 1.55
CA ARG A 127 31.98 3.96 2.40
C ARG A 127 31.35 2.71 2.99
N VAL A 128 32.23 1.76 3.25
CA VAL A 128 31.93 0.51 3.93
C VAL A 128 32.82 0.47 5.17
N SER A 129 32.21 0.39 6.35
CA SER A 129 32.91 0.08 7.59
C SER A 129 32.69 -1.39 7.94
N ALA A 130 33.77 -2.10 8.22
CA ALA A 130 33.75 -3.49 8.67
C ALA A 130 34.51 -3.65 9.98
N ALA A 131 33.91 -4.36 10.93
CA ALA A 131 34.51 -4.68 12.23
C ALA A 131 34.41 -6.18 12.48
N ALA A 132 35.57 -6.85 12.51
CA ALA A 132 35.72 -8.27 12.77
C ALA A 132 35.96 -8.54 14.26
N THR A 133 35.24 -9.52 14.80
CA THR A 133 35.47 -10.12 16.11
C THR A 133 35.90 -11.57 15.91
N TRP A 134 37.19 -11.84 16.10
CA TRP A 134 37.77 -13.13 15.71
C TRP A 134 37.40 -14.27 16.66
N SER A 135 37.11 -13.98 17.93
CA SER A 135 36.67 -14.97 18.92
C SER A 135 35.30 -15.58 18.57
N THR A 136 34.43 -14.81 17.91
CA THR A 136 33.12 -15.25 17.44
C THR A 136 33.09 -15.57 15.94
N SER A 137 34.21 -15.44 15.23
CA SER A 137 34.32 -15.62 13.78
C SER A 137 33.25 -14.84 13.00
N SER A 138 33.00 -13.59 13.42
CA SER A 138 31.91 -12.75 12.90
C SER A 138 32.41 -11.36 12.54
N ILE A 139 31.90 -10.80 11.45
CA ILE A 139 32.28 -9.48 10.94
C ILE A 139 31.01 -8.68 10.68
N LYS A 140 30.88 -7.50 11.30
CA LYS A 140 29.75 -6.58 11.09
C LYS A 140 30.10 -5.54 10.04
N PHE A 141 29.14 -5.24 9.18
CA PHE A 141 29.28 -4.27 8.08
C PHE A 141 28.23 -3.17 8.18
N SER A 142 28.63 -1.95 7.85
CA SER A 142 27.76 -0.79 7.63
C SER A 142 28.19 -0.07 6.36
N ILE A 143 27.23 0.18 5.46
CA ILE A 143 27.42 0.78 4.14
C ILE A 143 26.65 2.10 4.10
N TYR A 144 27.33 3.20 3.80
CA TYR A 144 26.76 4.55 3.87
C TYR A 144 27.40 5.51 2.86
N SER A 145 26.63 6.49 2.37
CA SER A 145 27.15 7.57 1.53
C SER A 145 27.94 8.60 2.34
N VAL A 146 28.92 9.24 1.71
CA VAL A 146 29.66 10.38 2.27
C VAL A 146 29.69 11.54 1.28
N ASN A 147 29.81 12.76 1.78
CA ASN A 147 30.07 13.93 0.93
C ASN A 147 31.57 14.01 0.57
N ASP A 148 31.96 15.02 -0.23
CA ASP A 148 33.35 15.25 -0.66
C ASP A 148 34.33 15.49 0.51
N GLN A 149 33.83 15.84 1.70
CA GLN A 149 34.63 16.00 2.91
C GLN A 149 34.75 14.70 3.73
N GLY A 150 34.13 13.61 3.25
CA GLY A 150 34.11 12.32 3.93
C GLY A 150 33.15 12.25 5.11
N VAL A 151 32.23 13.21 5.24
CA VAL A 151 31.20 13.21 6.29
C VAL A 151 30.05 12.31 5.84
N LYS A 152 29.62 11.39 6.72
CA LYS A 152 28.50 10.49 6.50
C LYS A 152 27.20 11.26 6.23
N THR A 153 26.44 10.81 5.24
CA THR A 153 25.19 11.46 4.81
C THR A 153 23.98 10.53 4.89
N VAL A 154 24.06 9.33 4.31
CA VAL A 154 22.92 8.39 4.22
C VAL A 154 23.38 6.97 4.54
N ASP A 155 22.68 6.27 5.41
CA ASP A 155 22.84 4.82 5.62
C ASP A 155 22.08 4.02 4.56
N HIS A 156 22.75 3.03 3.96
CA HIS A 156 22.17 2.21 2.89
C HIS A 156 21.88 0.79 3.35
N ALA A 157 22.86 0.12 3.93
CA ALA A 157 22.72 -1.28 4.30
C ALA A 157 23.62 -1.68 5.48
N THR A 158 23.17 -2.70 6.21
CA THR A 158 23.98 -3.37 7.24
C THR A 158 23.87 -4.88 7.08
N CYS A 159 24.91 -5.60 7.45
CA CYS A 159 24.90 -7.06 7.49
C CYS A 159 25.96 -7.61 8.44
N THR A 160 25.91 -8.91 8.69
CA THR A 160 26.94 -9.63 9.46
C THR A 160 27.41 -10.85 8.68
N VAL A 161 28.71 -11.00 8.46
CA VAL A 161 29.27 -12.22 7.89
C VAL A 161 29.76 -13.13 9.01
N ASN A 162 29.23 -14.35 9.05
CA ASN A 162 29.70 -15.40 9.95
C ASN A 162 30.60 -16.37 9.17
N ILE A 163 31.77 -16.68 9.73
CA ILE A 163 32.76 -17.55 9.13
C ILE A 163 32.66 -18.92 9.80
N SER A 164 32.42 -19.96 9.01
CA SER A 164 32.36 -21.34 9.49
C SER A 164 32.87 -22.32 8.43
N PRO A 165 33.25 -23.56 8.77
CA PRO A 165 33.69 -24.53 7.77
C PRO A 165 32.58 -24.83 6.75
N ALA A 166 32.85 -24.64 5.45
CA ALA A 166 31.86 -24.84 4.36
C ALA A 166 31.25 -26.26 4.34
N LYS A 167 32.00 -27.25 4.83
CA LYS A 167 31.56 -28.66 4.95
C LYS A 167 30.30 -28.84 5.79
N ILE A 168 30.05 -27.97 6.78
CA ILE A 168 28.86 -28.04 7.62
C ILE A 168 27.60 -27.91 6.75
N TRP A 169 27.58 -26.93 5.83
CA TRP A 169 26.44 -26.65 4.97
C TRP A 169 26.23 -27.74 3.91
N THR A 170 27.30 -28.26 3.32
CA THR A 170 27.19 -29.34 2.31
C THR A 170 26.44 -30.57 2.82
N SER A 171 26.60 -30.89 4.11
CA SER A 171 25.93 -32.06 4.72
C SER A 171 24.43 -31.82 4.88
N GLU A 172 24.05 -30.61 5.27
CA GLU A 172 22.65 -30.19 5.38
C GLU A 172 22.00 -30.10 3.99
N TRP A 173 22.64 -29.43 3.05
CA TRP A 173 22.12 -29.25 1.69
C TRP A 173 21.94 -30.57 0.97
N LYS A 174 22.88 -31.52 1.14
CA LYS A 174 22.75 -32.87 0.56
C LYS A 174 21.52 -33.61 1.07
N ARG A 175 21.09 -33.37 2.32
CA ARG A 175 19.85 -33.96 2.86
C ARG A 175 18.60 -33.33 2.25
N ASN A 176 18.65 -32.08 1.82
CA ASN A 176 17.49 -31.39 1.25
C ASN A 176 17.45 -31.45 -0.28
N ALA A 177 18.59 -31.64 -0.94
CA ALA A 177 18.73 -31.59 -2.39
C ALA A 177 17.73 -32.48 -3.13
N TYR A 178 17.54 -33.72 -2.68
CA TYR A 178 16.61 -34.66 -3.34
C TYR A 178 15.14 -34.22 -3.21
N LEU A 179 14.76 -33.55 -2.12
CA LEU A 179 13.40 -33.03 -1.92
C LEU A 179 13.14 -31.84 -2.84
N ILE A 180 14.11 -30.93 -2.93
CA ILE A 180 14.03 -29.75 -3.80
C ILE A 180 14.05 -30.18 -5.28
N GLN A 181 14.89 -31.14 -5.65
CA GLN A 181 14.89 -31.72 -7.00
C GLN A 181 13.56 -32.38 -7.35
N SER A 182 12.95 -33.11 -6.41
CA SER A 182 11.62 -33.66 -6.59
C SER A 182 10.57 -32.57 -6.86
N ARG A 183 10.64 -31.44 -6.15
CA ARG A 183 9.80 -30.27 -6.44
C ARG A 183 10.08 -29.65 -7.81
N ILE A 184 11.34 -29.46 -8.17
CA ILE A 184 11.74 -28.94 -9.50
C ILE A 184 11.18 -29.85 -10.61
N GLU A 185 11.25 -31.17 -10.44
CA GLU A 185 10.74 -32.12 -11.42
C GLU A 185 9.21 -32.11 -11.48
N ALA A 186 8.53 -32.00 -10.34
CA ALA A 186 7.08 -31.84 -10.30
C ALA A 186 6.64 -30.56 -11.03
N LEU A 187 7.33 -29.44 -10.77
CA LEU A 187 7.08 -28.16 -11.42
C LEU A 187 7.36 -28.20 -12.94
N ARG A 188 8.36 -28.97 -13.38
CA ARG A 188 8.61 -29.20 -14.81
C ARG A 188 7.49 -29.97 -15.49
N LYS A 189 6.93 -30.99 -14.81
CA LYS A 189 5.83 -31.82 -15.31
C LYS A 189 4.48 -31.10 -15.31
N SER A 190 4.27 -30.17 -14.38
CA SER A 190 3.01 -29.42 -14.30
C SER A 190 2.80 -28.49 -15.50
N VAL A 191 3.88 -28.15 -16.23
CA VAL A 191 3.79 -27.46 -17.54
C VAL A 191 2.97 -28.25 -18.55
N GLU A 192 3.09 -29.58 -18.55
CA GLU A 192 2.35 -30.45 -19.50
C GLU A 192 0.84 -30.43 -19.24
N HIS A 193 0.43 -30.14 -18.00
CA HIS A 193 -0.95 -30.11 -17.55
C HIS A 193 -1.54 -28.69 -17.52
N GLY A 194 -0.75 -27.67 -17.91
CA GLY A 194 -1.19 -26.28 -17.94
C GLY A 194 -1.20 -25.57 -16.58
N GLU A 195 -0.63 -26.19 -15.53
CA GLU A 195 -0.58 -25.63 -14.16
C GLU A 195 0.64 -24.72 -13.93
N ALA A 196 1.65 -24.80 -14.81
CA ALA A 196 2.82 -23.93 -14.78
C ALA A 196 3.18 -23.41 -16.17
N HIS A 197 3.79 -22.23 -16.21
CA HIS A 197 4.16 -21.53 -17.44
C HIS A 197 5.66 -21.58 -17.66
N ARG A 198 6.09 -22.10 -18.81
CA ARG A 198 7.49 -22.07 -19.25
C ARG A 198 7.74 -20.85 -20.13
N MET A 199 8.64 -19.99 -19.69
CA MET A 199 8.98 -18.74 -20.36
C MET A 199 10.47 -18.72 -20.75
N LYS A 200 10.75 -18.30 -21.98
CA LYS A 200 12.13 -18.08 -22.45
C LYS A 200 12.62 -16.70 -22.04
N ARG A 201 13.94 -16.53 -21.99
CA ARG A 201 14.66 -15.28 -21.65
C ARG A 201 13.95 -14.00 -22.08
N ALA A 202 13.61 -13.88 -23.37
CA ALA A 202 13.03 -12.66 -23.93
C ALA A 202 11.67 -12.30 -23.29
N ILE A 203 10.85 -13.29 -22.92
CA ILE A 203 9.58 -13.09 -22.24
C ILE A 203 9.82 -12.74 -20.77
N VAL A 204 10.71 -13.46 -20.08
CA VAL A 204 11.07 -13.21 -18.68
C VAL A 204 11.49 -11.76 -18.46
N TYR A 205 12.44 -11.26 -19.25
CA TYR A 205 12.92 -9.89 -19.09
C TYR A 205 11.96 -8.83 -19.63
N ARG A 206 11.05 -9.18 -20.54
CA ARG A 206 9.96 -8.29 -20.96
C ARG A 206 8.93 -8.10 -19.85
N LEU A 207 8.57 -9.17 -19.14
CA LEU A 207 7.67 -9.09 -17.99
C LEU A 207 8.31 -8.30 -16.84
N PHE A 208 9.62 -8.49 -16.60
CA PHE A 208 10.36 -7.69 -15.64
C PHE A 208 10.43 -6.20 -15.98
N ALA A 209 10.49 -5.85 -17.27
CA ALA A 209 10.64 -4.47 -17.72
C ALA A 209 9.52 -3.54 -17.24
N ASN A 210 8.38 -4.11 -16.81
CA ASN A 210 7.34 -3.35 -16.12
C ASN A 210 7.82 -2.73 -14.80
N ILE A 211 8.91 -3.21 -14.20
CA ILE A 211 9.41 -2.74 -12.91
C ILE A 211 10.91 -2.46 -12.99
N VAL A 212 11.69 -3.42 -13.49
CA VAL A 212 13.14 -3.35 -13.60
C VAL A 212 13.58 -3.62 -15.03
N GLU A 213 14.21 -2.62 -15.62
CA GLU A 213 14.92 -2.73 -16.90
C GLU A 213 16.36 -3.17 -16.64
N TYR A 214 16.67 -4.37 -17.13
CA TYR A 214 17.99 -4.97 -17.03
C TYR A 214 18.78 -4.84 -18.33
N ASP A 215 20.02 -4.39 -18.23
CA ASP A 215 21.02 -4.48 -19.29
C ASP A 215 21.27 -5.95 -19.69
N PRO A 216 21.60 -6.25 -20.97
CA PRO A 216 22.00 -7.58 -21.41
C PRO A 216 22.95 -8.37 -20.49
N GLU A 217 23.91 -7.73 -19.82
CA GLU A 217 24.87 -8.34 -18.89
C GLU A 217 24.22 -8.88 -17.60
N TYR A 218 23.07 -8.32 -17.19
CA TYR A 218 22.25 -8.83 -16.07
C TYR A 218 21.31 -9.97 -16.50
N GLN A 219 21.15 -10.19 -17.80
CA GLN A 219 20.10 -11.04 -18.32
C GLN A 219 20.48 -12.54 -18.37
N GLY A 220 20.98 -13.08 -17.25
CA GLY A 220 21.47 -14.46 -17.16
C GLY A 220 20.39 -15.55 -17.18
N MET A 221 19.12 -15.24 -16.89
CA MET A 221 18.02 -16.21 -16.90
C MET A 221 17.65 -16.60 -18.33
N ARG A 222 17.89 -17.85 -18.71
CA ARG A 222 17.63 -18.38 -20.06
C ARG A 222 16.21 -18.90 -20.22
N GLU A 223 15.68 -19.47 -19.15
CA GLU A 223 14.34 -20.03 -19.09
C GLU A 223 13.86 -20.01 -17.65
N VAL A 224 12.59 -19.68 -17.43
CA VAL A 224 11.92 -19.78 -16.14
C VAL A 224 10.67 -20.64 -16.32
N ILE A 225 10.44 -21.56 -15.39
CA ILE A 225 9.17 -22.27 -15.22
C ILE A 225 8.55 -21.74 -13.94
N LEU A 226 7.37 -21.13 -14.05
CA LEU A 226 6.68 -20.45 -12.97
C LEU A 226 5.31 -21.10 -12.75
N ASN A 227 5.02 -21.46 -11.51
CA ASN A 227 3.66 -21.66 -11.04
C ASN A 227 3.26 -20.40 -10.26
N SER A 228 2.40 -19.57 -10.88
CA SER A 228 1.93 -18.30 -10.32
C SER A 228 1.10 -18.50 -9.05
N GLU A 229 0.36 -19.61 -8.94
CA GLU A 229 -0.51 -19.90 -7.80
C GLU A 229 0.28 -20.25 -6.54
N ASP A 230 1.33 -21.05 -6.69
CA ASP A 230 2.17 -21.52 -5.59
C ASP A 230 3.32 -20.56 -5.24
N LEU A 231 3.47 -19.46 -6.00
CA LEU A 231 4.61 -18.56 -5.97
C LEU A 231 5.93 -19.33 -6.01
N GLU A 232 6.02 -20.27 -6.93
CA GLU A 232 7.12 -21.23 -7.04
C GLU A 232 7.69 -21.20 -8.45
N ALA A 233 9.01 -21.08 -8.57
CA ALA A 233 9.68 -21.12 -9.87
C ALA A 233 11.02 -21.82 -9.84
N VAL A 234 11.41 -22.30 -11.02
CA VAL A 234 12.79 -22.72 -11.33
C VAL A 234 13.29 -21.98 -12.57
N SER A 235 14.51 -21.46 -12.49
CA SER A 235 15.20 -20.76 -13.56
C SER A 235 16.44 -21.52 -13.98
N THR A 236 16.70 -21.56 -15.29
CA THR A 236 17.98 -21.99 -15.85
C THR A 236 18.82 -20.76 -16.14
N VAL A 237 20.00 -20.67 -15.53
CA VAL A 237 20.85 -19.47 -15.51
C VAL A 237 22.18 -19.75 -16.21
N LYS A 238 22.62 -18.83 -17.07
CA LYS A 238 23.98 -18.76 -17.62
C LYS A 238 24.43 -17.31 -17.65
N PHE A 239 25.53 -17.01 -16.98
CA PHE A 239 26.09 -15.65 -16.91
C PHE A 239 26.50 -15.12 -18.29
N GLU A 240 26.40 -13.81 -18.44
CA GLU A 240 26.68 -13.09 -19.70
C GLU A 240 28.06 -12.44 -19.71
N VAL A 241 28.70 -12.37 -18.54
CA VAL A 241 30.00 -11.73 -18.32
C VAL A 241 30.86 -12.61 -17.43
N ASP A 242 32.18 -12.40 -17.50
CA ASP A 242 33.16 -12.96 -16.55
C ASP A 242 33.07 -12.27 -15.17
N ASP A 243 33.98 -12.59 -14.25
CA ASP A 243 33.93 -12.08 -12.87
C ASP A 243 34.15 -10.55 -12.77
N GLN A 244 34.71 -9.92 -13.83
CA GLN A 244 34.99 -8.49 -13.94
C GLN A 244 35.80 -7.92 -12.75
N GLY A 245 36.55 -8.77 -12.04
CA GLY A 245 37.34 -8.39 -10.86
C GLY A 245 36.55 -8.25 -9.56
N PHE A 246 35.27 -8.65 -9.52
CA PHE A 246 34.49 -8.78 -8.29
C PHE A 246 34.76 -10.14 -7.61
N TYR A 247 34.52 -10.24 -6.30
CA TYR A 247 34.58 -11.53 -5.61
C TYR A 247 33.41 -12.42 -6.04
N PHE A 248 32.23 -11.81 -6.03
CA PHE A 248 31.00 -12.39 -6.53
C PHE A 248 30.35 -11.32 -7.41
N ASN A 249 30.49 -11.44 -8.73
CA ASN A 249 29.99 -10.42 -9.65
C ASN A 249 28.49 -10.11 -9.34
N PRO A 250 28.13 -8.85 -9.03
CA PRO A 250 26.75 -8.48 -8.68
C PRO A 250 25.72 -8.93 -9.73
N LYS A 251 26.11 -8.94 -11.02
CA LYS A 251 25.27 -9.39 -12.15
C LYS A 251 24.98 -10.89 -12.09
N TRP A 252 25.93 -11.69 -11.60
CA TRP A 252 25.77 -13.13 -11.41
C TRP A 252 24.82 -13.41 -10.25
N MET A 253 25.00 -12.71 -9.13
CA MET A 253 24.16 -12.88 -7.95
C MET A 253 22.72 -12.47 -8.24
N ASP A 254 22.53 -11.37 -8.98
CA ASP A 254 21.21 -10.93 -9.45
C ASP A 254 20.60 -11.96 -10.42
N SER A 255 21.36 -12.48 -11.37
CA SER A 255 20.88 -13.54 -12.28
C SER A 255 20.45 -14.82 -11.55
N LEU A 256 21.08 -15.15 -10.43
CA LEU A 256 20.76 -16.33 -9.62
C LEU A 256 19.59 -16.09 -8.66
N GLY A 257 19.59 -14.96 -7.94
CA GLY A 257 18.61 -14.62 -6.91
C GLY A 257 17.36 -13.90 -7.44
N GLY A 258 17.46 -13.28 -8.61
CA GLY A 258 16.40 -12.49 -9.24
C GLY A 258 15.14 -13.29 -9.56
N ILE A 259 15.22 -14.62 -9.58
CA ILE A 259 14.02 -15.48 -9.69
C ILE A 259 12.99 -15.19 -8.58
N ALA A 260 13.41 -14.83 -7.36
CA ALA A 260 12.49 -14.45 -6.29
C ALA A 260 11.73 -13.17 -6.63
N GLY A 261 12.43 -12.16 -7.16
CA GLY A 261 11.81 -10.94 -7.67
C GLY A 261 10.89 -11.22 -8.86
N PHE A 262 11.24 -12.18 -9.71
CA PHE A 262 10.42 -12.58 -10.86
C PHE A 262 9.14 -13.27 -10.40
N ILE A 263 9.23 -14.17 -9.41
CA ILE A 263 8.07 -14.82 -8.81
C ILE A 263 7.10 -13.78 -8.30
N MET A 264 7.57 -12.71 -7.64
CA MET A 264 6.68 -11.70 -7.06
C MET A 264 6.09 -10.72 -8.07
N ASN A 265 6.84 -10.39 -9.13
CA ASN A 265 6.50 -9.30 -10.03
C ASN A 265 6.14 -9.71 -11.46
N GLY A 266 6.50 -10.92 -11.87
CA GLY A 266 6.30 -11.48 -13.21
C GLY A 266 5.29 -12.63 -13.25
N ASN A 267 4.46 -12.75 -12.22
CA ASN A 267 3.38 -13.72 -12.10
C ASN A 267 2.03 -13.13 -12.56
N ASP A 268 1.04 -13.99 -12.71
CA ASP A 268 -0.35 -13.58 -12.98
C ASP A 268 -1.16 -13.34 -11.68
N SER A 269 -0.47 -12.98 -10.57
CA SER A 269 -1.02 -12.99 -9.21
C SER A 269 -2.10 -11.93 -8.97
N PRO A 270 -3.03 -12.18 -8.03
CA PRO A 270 -4.04 -11.24 -7.54
C PRO A 270 -3.49 -10.02 -6.77
N HIS A 271 -2.18 -9.73 -6.78
CA HIS A 271 -1.66 -8.51 -6.17
C HIS A 271 -2.21 -7.28 -6.90
N PRO A 272 -2.59 -6.21 -6.19
CA PRO A 272 -3.04 -4.99 -6.84
C PRO A 272 -2.01 -4.55 -7.88
N LYS A 273 -2.42 -4.26 -9.12
CA LYS A 273 -1.52 -3.72 -10.17
C LYS A 273 -0.77 -2.45 -9.71
N ALA A 274 -1.24 -1.81 -8.64
CA ALA A 274 -0.65 -0.66 -7.98
C ALA A 274 0.52 -0.98 -7.03
N GLU A 275 0.85 -2.25 -6.75
CA GLU A 275 1.98 -2.64 -5.90
C GLU A 275 3.12 -3.27 -6.71
N VAL A 276 4.35 -3.00 -6.26
CA VAL A 276 5.58 -3.57 -6.81
C VAL A 276 6.42 -4.13 -5.68
N PHE A 277 7.02 -5.29 -5.87
CA PHE A 277 7.79 -5.96 -4.83
C PHE A 277 9.28 -5.66 -5.01
N ILE A 278 9.87 -4.97 -4.04
CA ILE A 278 11.28 -4.61 -4.03
C ILE A 278 12.07 -5.48 -3.04
N ASN A 279 13.33 -5.77 -3.36
CA ASN A 279 14.17 -6.55 -2.46
C ASN A 279 14.42 -5.79 -1.15
N HIS A 280 14.18 -6.45 -0.02
CA HIS A 280 14.31 -5.88 1.32
C HIS A 280 15.42 -6.52 2.15
N GLY A 281 16.19 -7.44 1.57
CA GLY A 281 17.30 -8.12 2.24
C GLY A 281 17.16 -9.65 2.22
N TRP A 282 17.87 -10.31 3.13
CA TRP A 282 17.84 -11.76 3.33
C TRP A 282 18.41 -12.16 4.70
N ASP A 283 18.03 -13.34 5.20
CA ASP A 283 18.50 -13.83 6.51
C ASP A 283 19.90 -14.44 6.43
N GLY A 284 20.22 -15.13 5.32
CA GLY A 284 21.52 -15.76 5.09
C GLY A 284 21.85 -15.90 3.61
N PHE A 285 23.13 -15.78 3.26
CA PHE A 285 23.63 -16.08 1.92
C PHE A 285 24.93 -16.84 2.02
N LYS A 286 24.88 -18.10 1.60
CA LYS A 286 25.97 -19.07 1.71
C LYS A 286 26.32 -19.55 0.31
N CYS A 287 27.59 -19.46 -0.06
CA CYS A 287 28.11 -20.01 -1.31
C CYS A 287 29.40 -20.77 -1.03
N ILE A 288 29.46 -22.03 -1.47
CA ILE A 288 30.61 -22.92 -1.23
C ILE A 288 31.49 -23.11 -2.46
N SER A 289 31.01 -22.71 -3.64
CA SER A 289 31.70 -22.93 -4.90
C SER A 289 31.95 -21.59 -5.58
N ARG A 290 33.17 -21.39 -6.07
CA ARG A 290 33.44 -20.27 -6.95
C ARG A 290 32.68 -20.48 -8.26
N LEU A 291 31.69 -19.62 -8.50
CA LEU A 291 30.89 -19.65 -9.72
C LEU A 291 31.75 -19.36 -10.94
N GLN A 292 31.34 -19.90 -12.09
CA GLN A 292 32.11 -19.82 -13.32
C GLN A 292 31.22 -19.34 -14.46
N HIS A 293 31.75 -18.41 -15.25
CA HIS A 293 31.18 -18.06 -16.55
C HIS A 293 31.17 -19.28 -17.49
N GLY A 294 30.18 -19.36 -18.37
CA GLY A 294 29.99 -20.48 -19.30
C GLY A 294 29.32 -21.74 -18.72
N LYS A 295 29.25 -21.88 -17.39
CA LYS A 295 28.47 -22.95 -16.75
C LYS A 295 26.97 -22.65 -16.75
N THR A 296 26.17 -23.71 -16.60
CA THR A 296 24.72 -23.63 -16.43
C THR A 296 24.37 -23.93 -14.99
N TYR A 297 23.56 -23.07 -14.38
CA TYR A 297 23.04 -23.25 -13.04
C TYR A 297 21.52 -23.34 -13.06
N HIS A 298 20.93 -23.91 -12.02
CA HIS A 298 19.49 -23.86 -11.80
C HIS A 298 19.18 -23.19 -10.47
N SER A 299 18.38 -22.13 -10.50
CA SER A 299 17.89 -21.47 -9.29
C SER A 299 16.45 -21.88 -9.07
N TYR A 300 16.13 -22.46 -7.92
CA TYR A 300 14.76 -22.76 -7.50
C TYR A 300 14.40 -21.89 -6.30
N ASN A 301 13.21 -21.30 -6.32
CA ASN A 301 12.69 -20.53 -5.20
C ASN A 301 11.19 -20.76 -5.06
N ARG A 302 10.72 -20.72 -3.81
CA ARG A 302 9.31 -20.60 -3.48
C ARG A 302 9.10 -19.46 -2.48
N MET A 303 8.37 -18.43 -2.88
CA MET A 303 8.05 -17.29 -2.03
C MET A 303 6.83 -17.60 -1.17
N GLN A 304 6.84 -17.10 0.06
CA GLN A 304 5.76 -17.26 1.02
C GLN A 304 5.49 -15.92 1.70
N LEU A 305 4.22 -15.63 1.98
CA LEU A 305 3.87 -14.45 2.75
C LEU A 305 4.41 -14.59 4.18
N ARG A 306 5.19 -13.60 4.63
CA ARG A 306 5.68 -13.51 6.02
C ARG A 306 4.70 -12.71 6.87
N GLU A 307 4.47 -11.45 6.51
CA GLU A 307 3.63 -10.49 7.24
C GLU A 307 3.31 -9.30 6.34
N GLY A 308 2.10 -8.73 6.43
CA GLY A 308 1.72 -7.55 5.65
C GLY A 308 1.88 -7.76 4.13
N THR A 309 2.77 -6.99 3.50
CA THR A 309 3.18 -7.14 2.10
C THR A 309 4.59 -7.73 1.94
N LEU A 310 5.18 -8.24 3.03
CA LEU A 310 6.50 -8.84 3.04
C LEU A 310 6.42 -10.33 2.72
N TYR A 311 7.10 -10.74 1.66
CA TYR A 311 7.27 -12.12 1.25
C TYR A 311 8.71 -12.56 1.49
N ALA A 312 8.91 -13.81 1.87
CA ALA A 312 10.23 -14.42 1.95
C ALA A 312 10.24 -15.83 1.36
N GLY A 313 11.38 -16.24 0.80
CA GLY A 313 11.58 -17.57 0.28
C GLY A 313 13.04 -17.98 0.31
N ASP A 314 13.32 -19.28 0.25
CA ASP A 314 14.68 -19.78 0.11
C ASP A 314 14.99 -19.98 -1.38
N THR A 315 16.09 -19.39 -1.85
CA THR A 315 16.61 -19.64 -3.20
C THR A 315 17.74 -20.66 -3.14
N TYR A 316 17.53 -21.83 -3.75
CA TYR A 316 18.53 -22.88 -3.88
C TYR A 316 19.16 -22.85 -5.27
N ILE A 317 20.49 -22.80 -5.33
CA ILE A 317 21.26 -22.75 -6.58
C ILE A 317 21.98 -24.07 -6.78
N PHE A 318 21.74 -24.73 -7.92
CA PHE A 318 22.30 -26.01 -8.30
C PHE A 318 23.34 -25.89 -9.42
N ASP A 319 24.44 -26.65 -9.31
CA ASP A 319 25.33 -27.05 -10.41
C ASP A 319 25.12 -28.57 -10.64
N GLY A 320 24.41 -28.92 -11.70
CA GLY A 320 23.90 -30.28 -11.87
C GLY A 320 22.94 -30.65 -10.73
N ASP A 321 23.30 -31.70 -9.97
CA ASP A 321 22.50 -32.21 -8.86
C ASP A 321 22.97 -31.70 -7.48
N GLU A 322 24.02 -30.88 -7.44
CA GLU A 322 24.59 -30.39 -6.18
C GLU A 322 24.19 -28.94 -5.92
N ILE A 323 23.76 -28.65 -4.69
CA ILE A 323 23.52 -27.28 -4.24
C ILE A 323 24.87 -26.59 -3.99
N VAL A 324 25.12 -25.48 -4.69
CA VAL A 324 26.35 -24.70 -4.62
C VAL A 324 26.20 -23.36 -3.89
N ALA A 325 24.96 -22.87 -3.77
CA ALA A 325 24.64 -21.71 -2.96
C ALA A 325 23.17 -21.75 -2.49
N VAL A 326 22.91 -21.09 -1.37
CA VAL A 326 21.56 -20.87 -0.83
C VAL A 326 21.45 -19.43 -0.35
N ILE A 327 20.39 -18.74 -0.79
CA ILE A 327 19.94 -17.47 -0.22
C ILE A 327 18.73 -17.80 0.65
N GLU A 328 18.91 -17.75 1.96
CA GLU A 328 17.89 -18.07 2.95
C GLU A 328 17.02 -16.85 3.19
N GLN A 329 15.71 -17.06 3.09
CA GLN A 329 14.69 -16.05 3.36
C GLN A 329 14.98 -14.75 2.61
N VAL A 330 15.18 -14.80 1.28
CA VAL A 330 15.25 -13.59 0.47
C VAL A 330 13.92 -12.85 0.58
N GLN A 331 13.98 -11.58 0.95
CA GLN A 331 12.83 -10.77 1.34
C GLN A 331 12.42 -9.83 0.23
N PHE A 332 11.13 -9.77 -0.06
CA PHE A 332 10.53 -8.84 -1.00
C PHE A 332 9.33 -8.14 -0.36
N LEU A 333 9.40 -6.81 -0.29
CA LEU A 333 8.36 -5.98 0.30
C LEU A 333 7.52 -5.35 -0.81
N GLY A 334 6.21 -5.56 -0.75
CA GLY A 334 5.26 -4.88 -1.63
C GLY A 334 5.14 -3.41 -1.22
N VAL A 335 5.47 -2.52 -2.14
CA VAL A 335 5.34 -1.07 -1.99
C VAL A 335 4.43 -0.51 -3.08
N PRO A 336 3.68 0.58 -2.81
CA PRO A 336 2.91 1.24 -3.86
C PRO A 336 3.83 1.68 -5.00
N ARG A 337 3.43 1.45 -6.25
CA ARG A 337 4.21 1.76 -7.45
C ARG A 337 4.60 3.25 -7.54
N ARG A 338 3.71 4.15 -7.06
CA ARG A 338 3.98 5.59 -6.90
C ARG A 338 5.15 5.91 -5.97
N ALA A 339 5.48 5.02 -5.03
CA ALA A 339 6.64 5.20 -4.16
C ALA A 339 7.96 5.12 -4.94
N LEU A 340 7.97 4.48 -6.13
CA LEU A 340 9.14 4.45 -6.99
C LEU A 340 9.41 5.80 -7.68
N ASP A 341 8.44 6.72 -7.76
CA ASP A 341 8.66 8.07 -8.33
C ASP A 341 9.64 8.90 -7.49
N ALA A 342 9.68 8.65 -6.17
CA ALA A 342 10.63 9.28 -5.26
C ALA A 342 12.09 8.85 -5.49
N LEU A 343 12.33 7.83 -6.33
CA LEU A 343 13.68 7.35 -6.66
C LEU A 343 14.35 8.17 -7.78
N LYS A 344 13.62 9.06 -8.46
CA LYS A 344 14.20 9.92 -9.50
C LYS A 344 15.05 11.03 -8.86
N PRO A 345 16.27 11.30 -9.35
CA PRO A 345 17.07 12.41 -8.83
C PRO A 345 16.34 13.74 -9.00
N THR A 346 16.09 14.47 -7.91
CA THR A 346 15.53 15.82 -7.97
C THR A 346 16.50 16.79 -8.66
N PRO A 347 16.10 17.54 -9.70
CA PRO A 347 16.91 18.62 -10.26
C PRO A 347 17.11 19.69 -9.19
N LYS A 348 18.34 20.18 -9.01
CA LYS A 348 18.65 21.26 -8.06
C LYS A 348 17.78 22.49 -8.37
N SER A 349 16.83 22.80 -7.50
CA SER A 349 16.22 24.12 -7.43
C SER A 349 17.30 25.14 -7.09
N GLY A 350 17.36 26.21 -7.88
CA GLY A 350 18.40 27.23 -7.79
C GLY A 350 18.53 27.80 -6.38
N GLN A 351 19.77 27.86 -5.90
CA GLN A 351 20.17 28.59 -4.70
C GLN A 351 19.54 29.99 -4.69
N ARG A 352 18.61 30.24 -3.75
CA ARG A 352 18.31 31.59 -3.28
C ARG A 352 19.55 32.10 -2.55
N THR A 353 20.41 32.78 -3.30
CA THR A 353 21.53 33.53 -2.75
C THR A 353 21.01 34.74 -1.99
N ALA A 354 21.48 34.88 -0.74
CA ALA A 354 21.22 36.02 0.11
C ALA A 354 21.73 37.32 -0.56
N ALA A 355 20.83 38.29 -0.72
CA ALA A 355 21.18 39.62 -1.22
C ALA A 355 21.91 40.41 -0.13
N SER A 356 23.24 40.43 -0.20
CA SER A 356 24.06 41.49 0.38
C SER A 356 24.25 42.61 -0.65
N SER A 357 24.10 43.83 -0.16
CA SER A 357 23.96 45.08 -0.89
C SER A 357 25.28 45.63 -1.49
N ARG A 358 25.14 46.28 -2.65
CA ARG A 358 25.95 47.39 -3.23
C ARG A 358 27.38 47.05 -3.73
N SER A 359 27.62 47.23 -5.03
CA SER A 359 28.06 48.51 -5.63
C SER A 359 28.76 48.32 -7.00
N ALA A 360 28.33 49.15 -7.96
CA ALA A 360 29.11 49.80 -9.02
C ALA A 360 29.51 49.09 -10.33
N THR A 361 29.02 49.75 -11.39
CA THR A 361 29.66 50.15 -12.66
C THR A 361 29.66 49.24 -13.89
N GLN A 362 28.96 49.77 -14.90
CA GLN A 362 28.94 49.44 -16.32
C GLN A 362 30.34 49.53 -16.98
N ALA A 363 30.60 48.68 -17.98
CA ALA A 363 30.80 49.10 -19.38
C ALA A 363 31.01 47.86 -20.29
N VAL A 364 30.31 47.85 -21.42
CA VAL A 364 30.47 46.92 -22.55
C VAL A 364 31.39 47.56 -23.59
N PRO A 365 32.18 46.77 -24.34
CA PRO A 365 32.04 46.82 -25.80
C PRO A 365 32.12 45.44 -26.48
N THR A 366 31.14 45.14 -27.32
CA THR A 366 31.22 44.25 -28.51
C THR A 366 31.69 45.10 -29.73
N PRO A 367 31.88 44.63 -30.99
CA PRO A 367 31.62 43.30 -31.63
C PRO A 367 32.68 42.83 -32.68
N LYS A 368 32.47 41.65 -33.31
CA LYS A 368 32.61 41.34 -34.77
C LYS A 368 32.38 39.83 -35.03
N LEU A 369 31.21 39.36 -35.49
CA LEU A 369 30.67 39.26 -36.87
C LEU A 369 31.40 38.30 -37.83
N VAL A 370 30.79 37.12 -38.08
CA VAL A 370 30.50 36.60 -39.43
C VAL A 370 29.15 35.86 -39.42
N GLU A 371 28.18 36.46 -40.11
CA GLU A 371 26.88 35.94 -40.59
C GLU A 371 27.06 35.22 -41.95
N LYS A 372 26.15 34.45 -42.57
CA LYS A 372 24.90 33.70 -42.28
C LYS A 372 24.29 33.41 -43.67
N LYS A 373 23.65 32.25 -43.90
CA LYS A 373 22.43 32.07 -44.73
C LYS A 373 21.98 30.58 -44.68
N LEU A 374 20.86 30.14 -44.04
CA LEU A 374 19.41 30.48 -44.11
C LEU A 374 18.67 29.58 -45.14
N PHE A 375 17.50 28.94 -44.96
CA PHE A 375 16.29 28.97 -44.07
C PHE A 375 15.48 27.65 -44.30
N PRO A 376 14.27 27.38 -43.73
CA PRO A 376 13.40 28.15 -42.79
C PRO A 376 13.08 27.40 -41.47
N ALA A 377 13.12 28.05 -40.30
CA ALA A 377 12.09 28.91 -39.65
C ALA A 377 11.03 28.12 -38.86
N SER A 378 11.37 27.84 -37.60
CA SER A 378 10.50 27.51 -36.48
C SER A 378 9.85 28.78 -35.89
N ILE A 379 8.61 28.61 -35.43
CA ILE A 379 7.77 29.62 -34.75
C ILE A 379 8.24 29.76 -33.27
N PRO A 380 8.16 30.95 -32.64
CA PRO A 380 8.60 31.19 -31.26
C PRO A 380 7.74 30.45 -30.21
N PRO A 381 8.26 30.22 -28.98
CA PRO A 381 7.50 29.59 -27.92
C PRO A 381 6.35 30.49 -27.50
N GLN A 382 5.12 30.01 -27.70
CA GLN A 382 3.92 30.61 -27.14
C GLN A 382 3.94 30.50 -25.61
N ALA A 383 3.43 31.56 -24.99
CA ALA A 383 3.07 31.65 -23.59
C ALA A 383 2.18 30.46 -23.15
N ALA A 384 2.20 30.18 -21.85
CA ALA A 384 1.40 29.15 -21.20
C ALA A 384 -0.07 29.14 -21.70
N PRO A 385 -0.64 27.98 -22.06
CA PRO A 385 -2.07 27.87 -22.29
C PRO A 385 -2.77 27.75 -20.94
N SER A 386 -3.27 28.88 -20.44
CA SER A 386 -4.41 28.93 -19.53
C SER A 386 -5.68 28.65 -20.35
N SER A 387 -5.99 27.36 -20.57
CA SER A 387 -7.34 26.82 -20.89
C SER A 387 -7.21 25.34 -21.30
N GLY A 388 -7.00 24.44 -20.34
CA GLY A 388 -7.26 23.01 -20.57
C GLY A 388 -8.77 22.80 -20.52
N GLY A 389 -9.43 22.72 -21.67
CA GLY A 389 -10.87 22.49 -21.74
C GLY A 389 -11.25 21.17 -21.07
N VAL A 390 -12.51 21.04 -20.67
CA VAL A 390 -13.12 19.82 -20.09
C VAL A 390 -12.63 18.53 -20.74
N TRP A 391 -12.49 18.52 -22.07
CA TRP A 391 -11.97 17.39 -22.84
C TRP A 391 -10.55 16.93 -22.43
N SER A 392 -9.66 17.87 -22.11
CA SER A 392 -8.31 17.54 -21.61
C SER A 392 -8.33 16.95 -20.21
N GLY A 393 -9.31 17.34 -19.38
CA GLY A 393 -9.57 16.70 -18.09
C GLY A 393 -10.08 15.27 -18.27
N ILE A 394 -11.04 15.04 -19.18
CA ILE A 394 -11.58 13.71 -19.48
C ILE A 394 -10.46 12.77 -19.96
N LEU A 395 -9.61 13.23 -20.88
CA LEU A 395 -8.46 12.45 -21.34
C LEU A 395 -7.42 12.21 -20.23
N GLY A 396 -7.22 13.18 -19.32
CA GLY A 396 -6.37 13.01 -18.15
C GLY A 396 -6.87 11.90 -17.22
N ILE A 397 -8.17 11.89 -16.92
CA ILE A 397 -8.77 10.87 -16.06
C ILE A 397 -8.75 9.49 -16.73
N ILE A 398 -9.07 9.40 -18.03
CA ILE A 398 -8.94 8.13 -18.78
C ILE A 398 -7.48 7.65 -18.80
N SER A 399 -6.53 8.56 -19.02
CA SER A 399 -5.09 8.26 -19.02
C SER A 399 -4.60 7.70 -17.67
N GLU A 400 -5.04 8.29 -16.57
CA GLU A 400 -4.65 7.89 -15.21
C GLU A 400 -5.28 6.55 -14.79
N GLU A 401 -6.55 6.34 -15.10
CA GLU A 401 -7.28 5.11 -14.73
C GLU A 401 -6.88 3.90 -15.58
N VAL A 402 -6.62 4.13 -16.87
CA VAL A 402 -6.22 3.08 -17.81
C VAL A 402 -4.70 2.86 -17.83
N GLY A 403 -3.93 3.82 -17.31
CA GLY A 403 -2.48 3.72 -17.16
C GLY A 403 -1.70 3.88 -18.47
N VAL A 404 -2.25 4.62 -19.44
CA VAL A 404 -1.64 4.94 -20.73
C VAL A 404 -1.40 6.44 -20.83
N ALA A 405 -0.35 6.90 -21.52
CA ALA A 405 -0.10 8.34 -21.63
C ALA A 405 -1.18 9.03 -22.47
N ILE A 406 -1.53 10.29 -22.14
CA ILE A 406 -2.52 11.09 -22.90
C ILE A 406 -2.19 11.13 -24.40
N GLY A 407 -0.90 11.13 -24.78
CA GLY A 407 -0.46 11.12 -26.19
C GLY A 407 -0.71 9.80 -26.94
N ASP A 408 -0.97 8.71 -26.21
CA ASP A 408 -1.29 7.39 -26.76
C ASP A 408 -2.80 7.15 -26.91
N LEU A 409 -3.64 8.02 -26.32
CA LEU A 409 -5.09 8.10 -26.54
C LEU A 409 -5.40 8.83 -27.85
N LYS A 410 -5.10 8.18 -28.97
CA LYS A 410 -5.37 8.71 -30.31
C LYS A 410 -6.87 8.63 -30.62
N PRO A 411 -7.40 9.43 -31.55
CA PRO A 411 -8.82 9.41 -31.90
C PRO A 411 -9.34 8.01 -32.28
N ASP A 412 -8.52 7.20 -32.95
CA ASP A 412 -8.82 5.84 -33.39
C ASP A 412 -8.60 4.77 -32.31
N THR A 413 -8.17 5.14 -31.10
CA THR A 413 -7.97 4.19 -30.00
C THR A 413 -9.32 3.69 -29.48
N GLU A 414 -9.54 2.38 -29.57
CA GLU A 414 -10.70 1.70 -28.98
C GLU A 414 -10.49 1.46 -27.48
N PHE A 415 -11.47 1.80 -26.65
CA PHE A 415 -11.37 1.68 -25.20
C PHE A 415 -11.27 0.22 -24.73
N ALA A 416 -11.85 -0.73 -25.48
CA ALA A 416 -11.76 -2.15 -25.21
C ALA A 416 -10.33 -2.70 -25.33
N GLU A 417 -9.53 -2.18 -26.27
CA GLU A 417 -8.11 -2.58 -26.45
C GLU A 417 -7.21 -2.05 -25.33
N LEU A 418 -7.63 -0.97 -24.66
CA LEU A 418 -6.97 -0.45 -23.48
C LEU A 418 -7.38 -1.18 -22.18
N GLY A 419 -8.28 -2.17 -22.27
CA GLY A 419 -8.76 -2.92 -21.11
C GLY A 419 -9.78 -2.16 -20.26
N LEU A 420 -10.47 -1.16 -20.83
CA LEU A 420 -11.57 -0.47 -20.18
C LEU A 420 -12.79 -1.40 -20.13
N ASP A 421 -13.05 -1.98 -18.96
CA ASP A 421 -14.21 -2.83 -18.68
C ASP A 421 -15.32 -2.07 -17.94
N SER A 422 -16.46 -2.73 -17.68
CA SER A 422 -17.61 -2.12 -17.01
C SER A 422 -17.31 -1.60 -15.60
N LEU A 423 -16.28 -2.12 -14.93
CA LEU A 423 -15.89 -1.69 -13.57
C LEU A 423 -14.97 -0.46 -13.65
N LEU A 424 -14.00 -0.45 -14.56
CA LEU A 424 -13.12 0.70 -14.79
C LEU A 424 -13.89 1.89 -15.37
N SER A 425 -14.92 1.63 -16.19
CA SER A 425 -15.88 2.63 -16.67
C SER A 425 -16.56 3.39 -15.52
N LEU A 426 -16.93 2.68 -14.44
CA LEU A 426 -17.54 3.29 -13.25
C LEU A 426 -16.56 4.17 -12.48
N THR A 427 -15.30 3.74 -12.37
CA THR A 427 -14.25 4.54 -11.71
C THR A 427 -13.94 5.81 -12.50
N ILE A 428 -13.77 5.69 -13.83
CA ILE A 428 -13.51 6.82 -14.72
C ILE A 428 -14.66 7.83 -14.68
N THR A 429 -15.91 7.37 -14.79
CA THR A 429 -17.09 8.26 -14.72
C THR A 429 -17.28 8.88 -13.33
N GLY A 430 -16.96 8.15 -12.25
CA GLY A 430 -16.95 8.67 -10.88
C GLY A 430 -15.93 9.80 -10.69
N ARG A 431 -14.70 9.63 -11.18
CA ARG A 431 -13.66 10.67 -11.13
C ARG A 431 -13.97 11.86 -12.03
N ILE A 432 -14.53 11.65 -13.23
CA ILE A 432 -15.00 12.75 -14.09
C ILE A 432 -16.07 13.58 -13.37
N ARG A 433 -16.94 12.94 -12.57
CA ARG A 433 -17.92 13.64 -11.74
C ARG A 433 -17.28 14.42 -10.60
N ASP A 434 -16.33 13.82 -9.87
CA ASP A 434 -15.72 14.44 -8.68
C ASP A 434 -14.71 15.55 -9.02
N GLU A 435 -13.96 15.39 -10.12
CA GLU A 435 -12.86 16.30 -10.49
C GLU A 435 -13.26 17.34 -11.53
N LEU A 436 -14.23 17.04 -12.40
CA LEU A 436 -14.64 17.91 -13.52
C LEU A 436 -16.10 18.38 -13.44
N ASP A 437 -16.86 17.98 -12.42
CA ASP A 437 -18.29 18.27 -12.25
C ASP A 437 -19.14 17.87 -13.48
N LEU A 438 -18.77 16.78 -14.14
CA LEU A 438 -19.47 16.23 -15.30
C LEU A 438 -20.11 14.89 -15.01
N ASP A 439 -21.43 14.85 -15.17
CA ASP A 439 -22.21 13.64 -14.96
C ASP A 439 -22.37 12.86 -16.27
N LEU A 440 -21.52 11.83 -16.45
CA LEU A 440 -21.60 10.92 -17.59
C LEU A 440 -22.21 9.57 -17.15
N PRO A 441 -23.10 8.96 -17.96
CA PRO A 441 -23.63 7.64 -17.67
C PRO A 441 -22.53 6.58 -17.74
N SER A 442 -22.62 5.55 -16.91
CA SER A 442 -21.63 4.46 -16.87
C SER A 442 -21.57 3.61 -18.14
N THR A 443 -22.58 3.73 -19.01
CA THR A 443 -22.65 3.08 -20.34
C THR A 443 -21.93 3.86 -21.43
N ILE A 444 -21.43 5.07 -21.15
CA ILE A 444 -20.90 5.99 -22.17
C ILE A 444 -19.77 5.37 -23.01
N PHE A 445 -18.92 4.54 -22.41
CA PHE A 445 -17.81 3.86 -23.10
C PHE A 445 -18.24 2.61 -23.90
N ALA A 446 -19.45 2.09 -23.64
CA ALA A 446 -20.08 1.06 -24.47
C ALA A 446 -20.81 1.68 -25.69
N GLU A 447 -21.34 2.89 -25.53
CA GLU A 447 -22.00 3.65 -26.59
C GLU A 447 -21.00 4.40 -27.49
N CYS A 448 -19.86 4.82 -26.91
CA CYS A 448 -18.75 5.48 -27.58
C CYS A 448 -17.49 4.59 -27.47
N PRO A 449 -17.31 3.61 -28.38
CA PRO A 449 -16.25 2.60 -28.24
C PRO A 449 -14.83 3.14 -28.47
N SER A 450 -14.67 4.32 -29.10
CA SER A 450 -13.37 4.95 -29.33
C SER A 450 -13.26 6.36 -28.74
N VAL A 451 -12.02 6.85 -28.60
CA VAL A 451 -11.72 8.23 -28.15
C VAL A 451 -12.40 9.26 -29.05
N GLN A 452 -12.45 9.02 -30.37
CA GLN A 452 -13.15 9.88 -31.32
C GLN A 452 -14.67 9.91 -31.10
N ASP A 453 -15.29 8.77 -30.81
CA ASP A 453 -16.72 8.69 -30.57
C ASP A 453 -17.11 9.47 -29.31
N LEU A 454 -16.31 9.32 -28.25
CA LEU A 454 -16.50 10.04 -26.99
C LEU A 454 -16.28 11.56 -27.18
N GLN A 455 -15.30 11.94 -28.02
CA GLN A 455 -15.05 13.33 -28.35
C GLN A 455 -16.21 13.98 -29.11
N GLN A 456 -16.82 13.24 -30.03
CA GLN A 456 -17.97 13.72 -30.82
C GLN A 456 -19.24 13.79 -29.97
N ALA A 457 -19.47 12.83 -29.07
CA ALA A 457 -20.56 12.88 -28.11
C ALA A 457 -20.47 14.10 -27.18
N HIS A 458 -19.25 14.57 -26.89
CA HIS A 458 -18.98 15.73 -26.05
C HIS A 458 -18.81 17.06 -26.84
N GLY A 459 -18.74 17.03 -28.17
CA GLY A 459 -18.32 18.17 -28.99
C GLY A 459 -19.23 18.49 -30.18
N ALA A 460 -20.29 19.28 -29.95
CA ALA A 460 -20.88 20.16 -30.96
C ALA A 460 -21.45 21.43 -30.30
N ASP A 461 -20.77 22.56 -30.50
CA ASP A 461 -21.28 23.91 -30.19
C ASP A 461 -22.62 24.18 -30.91
N ALA A 462 -23.65 24.59 -30.15
CA ALA A 462 -24.80 25.33 -30.66
C ALA A 462 -25.15 26.50 -29.70
N PRO A 463 -25.54 27.68 -30.23
CA PRO A 463 -25.29 28.99 -29.60
C PRO A 463 -26.28 29.37 -28.49
N PRO A 464 -25.94 30.36 -27.63
CA PRO A 464 -26.77 30.72 -26.49
C PRO A 464 -28.00 31.51 -26.96
N SER A 465 -29.19 30.95 -26.74
CA SER A 465 -30.42 31.73 -26.77
C SER A 465 -30.56 32.48 -25.45
N SER A 466 -30.23 33.77 -25.49
CA SER A 466 -30.63 34.76 -24.50
C SER A 466 -32.15 34.80 -24.34
N THR A 467 -32.64 34.58 -23.13
CA THR A 467 -33.90 35.22 -22.70
C THR A 467 -33.73 35.69 -21.27
N VAL A 468 -33.53 36.99 -21.17
CA VAL A 468 -33.73 37.81 -19.97
C VAL A 468 -35.21 37.75 -19.61
N THR A 469 -35.52 37.48 -18.35
CA THR A 469 -36.69 38.05 -17.68
C THR A 469 -36.30 38.36 -16.24
N ASP A 470 -36.07 39.65 -16.02
CA ASP A 470 -36.32 40.35 -14.75
C ASP A 470 -37.66 39.90 -14.15
N LEU A 471 -37.70 39.75 -12.82
CA LEU A 471 -38.73 40.39 -12.01
C LEU A 471 -38.17 40.65 -10.59
N SER A 472 -38.33 41.92 -10.23
CA SER A 472 -37.90 42.68 -9.05
C SER A 472 -38.60 42.34 -7.73
N ASP A 473 -37.85 42.59 -6.65
CA ASP A 473 -38.20 43.22 -5.36
C ASP A 473 -39.60 43.07 -4.75
N GLU A 474 -39.64 42.67 -3.46
CA GLU A 474 -40.24 43.51 -2.41
C GLU A 474 -39.71 43.16 -1.01
N GLU A 475 -39.16 44.17 -0.33
CA GLU A 475 -38.89 44.20 1.11
C GLU A 475 -40.19 44.30 1.92
N LYS A 476 -40.23 43.72 3.13
CA LYS A 476 -40.62 44.48 4.34
C LYS A 476 -40.27 43.82 5.67
N SER A 477 -39.77 44.71 6.52
CA SER A 477 -39.27 44.58 7.89
C SER A 477 -40.37 44.45 8.95
N GLY A 478 -40.02 43.85 10.11
CA GLY A 478 -40.83 43.84 11.33
C GLY A 478 -40.15 43.14 12.51
N THR A 479 -39.43 43.92 13.32
CA THR A 479 -38.58 43.58 14.47
C THR A 479 -39.33 43.18 15.76
N SER A 480 -38.80 42.25 16.55
CA SER A 480 -38.74 42.33 18.03
C SER A 480 -37.84 41.25 18.67
N THR A 481 -36.78 41.66 19.37
CA THR A 481 -35.88 40.89 20.26
C THR A 481 -36.45 40.80 21.69
N PRO A 482 -36.02 39.84 22.56
CA PRO A 482 -34.83 40.05 23.40
C PRO A 482 -33.91 38.83 23.63
N GLU A 483 -32.62 39.19 23.71
CA GLU A 483 -31.49 38.64 24.48
C GLU A 483 -31.67 37.33 25.28
N THR A 484 -30.76 36.37 25.06
CA THR A 484 -29.89 35.87 26.14
C THR A 484 -28.52 35.48 25.60
N SER A 485 -27.49 36.12 26.14
CA SER A 485 -26.08 35.77 26.02
C SER A 485 -25.75 34.45 26.70
N LEU A 486 -25.07 33.55 25.99
CA LEU A 486 -24.11 32.59 26.54
C LEU A 486 -23.14 32.25 25.41
N ALA A 487 -22.07 33.05 25.31
CA ALA A 487 -20.88 32.67 24.57
C ALA A 487 -20.24 31.50 25.34
N SER A 488 -20.40 30.28 24.83
CA SER A 488 -19.49 29.19 25.13
C SER A 488 -18.20 29.46 24.35
N GLU A 489 -17.09 29.59 25.08
CA GLU A 489 -15.74 29.67 24.52
C GLU A 489 -15.50 28.51 23.54
N PRO A 490 -14.76 28.71 22.43
CA PRO A 490 -14.41 27.63 21.53
C PRO A 490 -13.63 26.57 22.33
N GLU A 491 -14.11 25.33 22.33
CA GLU A 491 -13.36 24.18 22.87
C GLU A 491 -11.97 24.21 22.24
N ALA A 492 -10.95 24.43 23.07
CA ALA A 492 -9.59 24.59 22.60
C ALA A 492 -9.16 23.33 21.84
N LEU A 493 -8.82 23.49 20.55
CA LEU A 493 -8.25 22.43 19.73
C LEU A 493 -7.09 21.76 20.49
N ASP A 494 -7.23 20.46 20.80
CA ASP A 494 -6.16 19.68 21.41
C ASP A 494 -5.11 19.31 20.36
N HIS A 495 -4.41 20.35 19.89
CA HIS A 495 -3.32 20.29 18.92
C HIS A 495 -2.19 19.36 19.38
N VAL A 496 -2.01 19.19 20.69
CA VAL A 496 -1.05 18.25 21.27
C VAL A 496 -1.50 16.81 20.98
N HIS A 497 -2.77 16.47 21.24
CA HIS A 497 -3.27 15.13 20.95
C HIS A 497 -3.25 14.83 19.44
N ILE A 498 -3.66 15.78 18.60
CA ILE A 498 -3.68 15.65 17.14
C ILE A 498 -2.27 15.43 16.58
N LEU A 499 -1.29 16.20 17.04
CA LEU A 499 0.11 16.01 16.64
C LEU A 499 0.60 14.61 17.02
N ARG A 500 0.37 14.19 18.26
CA ARG A 500 0.85 12.91 18.77
C ARG A 500 0.13 11.71 18.15
N SER A 501 -1.17 11.80 17.87
CA SER A 501 -1.93 10.75 17.17
C SER A 501 -1.47 10.62 15.73
N THR A 502 -1.25 11.73 15.03
CA THR A 502 -0.74 11.72 13.65
C THR A 502 0.66 11.11 13.61
N ILE A 503 1.56 11.49 14.54
CA ILE A 503 2.89 10.87 14.64
C ILE A 503 2.79 9.38 14.98
N SER A 504 1.88 8.98 15.88
CA SER A 504 1.66 7.57 16.25
C SER A 504 1.18 6.73 15.05
N GLU A 505 0.29 7.27 14.23
CA GLU A 505 -0.22 6.62 13.01
C GLU A 505 0.86 6.49 11.93
N GLU A 506 1.70 7.50 11.77
CA GLU A 506 2.73 7.52 10.71
C GLU A 506 3.99 6.72 11.11
N THR A 507 4.38 6.72 12.40
CA THR A 507 5.58 6.01 12.90
C THR A 507 5.30 4.61 13.41
N GLY A 508 4.04 4.27 13.69
CA GLY A 508 3.64 3.00 14.32
C GLY A 508 3.97 2.89 15.81
N ILE A 509 4.52 3.94 16.43
CA ILE A 509 4.79 3.98 17.87
C ILE A 509 3.50 4.25 18.63
N LYS A 510 3.26 3.54 19.73
CA LYS A 510 2.05 3.71 20.53
C LYS A 510 2.01 5.12 21.14
N LEU A 511 0.83 5.76 21.13
CA LEU A 511 0.62 7.10 21.69
C LEU A 511 1.13 7.27 23.15
N GLN A 512 1.13 6.20 23.94
CA GLN A 512 1.58 6.17 25.33
C GLN A 512 3.11 6.20 25.49
N GLU A 513 3.86 5.87 24.43
CA GLU A 513 5.32 5.87 24.38
C GLU A 513 5.87 7.24 23.89
N LEU A 514 5.00 8.13 23.41
CA LEU A 514 5.34 9.49 22.98
C LEU A 514 5.28 10.45 24.18
N SER A 515 6.46 10.82 24.68
CA SER A 515 6.64 11.80 25.75
C SER A 515 7.00 13.18 25.19
N PRO A 516 6.79 14.28 25.93
CA PRO A 516 7.24 15.62 25.50
C PRO A 516 8.74 15.69 25.18
N SER A 517 9.56 14.87 25.83
CA SER A 517 11.01 14.76 25.62
C SER A 517 11.43 13.80 24.50
N THR A 518 10.47 13.13 23.85
CA THR A 518 10.75 12.19 22.75
C THR A 518 11.39 12.96 21.60
N ARG A 519 12.57 12.49 21.17
CA ARG A 519 13.27 13.09 20.04
C ARG A 519 12.69 12.59 18.73
N LEU A 520 12.47 13.50 17.79
CA LEU A 520 11.74 13.22 16.54
C LEU A 520 12.55 12.34 15.58
N ASP A 521 13.88 12.42 15.64
CA ASP A 521 14.82 11.58 14.90
C ASP A 521 14.84 10.11 15.40
N GLU A 522 14.75 9.91 16.72
CA GLU A 522 14.74 8.58 17.34
C GLU A 522 13.46 7.78 17.08
N ILE A 523 12.33 8.46 16.86
CA ILE A 523 11.05 7.84 16.48
C ILE A 523 10.85 7.70 14.97
N GLY A 524 11.88 8.02 14.18
CA GLY A 524 11.88 7.81 12.74
C GLY A 524 11.10 8.83 11.92
N ILE A 525 10.85 10.04 12.45
CA ILE A 525 10.37 11.15 11.61
C ILE A 525 11.54 11.64 10.75
N ASP A 526 11.67 11.06 9.56
CA ASP A 526 12.63 11.49 8.53
C ASP A 526 12.01 12.50 7.55
N SER A 527 12.79 13.00 6.59
CA SER A 527 12.33 14.06 5.67
C SER A 527 11.09 13.68 4.84
N LEU A 528 10.78 12.39 4.66
CA LEU A 528 9.60 11.95 3.92
C LEU A 528 8.40 11.79 4.86
N LEU A 529 8.59 11.17 6.02
CA LEU A 529 7.54 11.03 7.03
C LEU A 529 7.13 12.39 7.58
N ALA A 530 8.09 13.30 7.77
CA ALA A 530 7.84 14.69 8.13
C ALA A 530 6.92 15.39 7.13
N LEU A 531 7.10 15.18 5.82
CA LEU A 531 6.25 15.80 4.80
C LEU A 531 4.83 15.23 4.81
N THR A 532 4.68 13.92 4.98
CA THR A 532 3.36 13.26 5.07
C THR A 532 2.63 13.65 6.36
N THR A 533 3.32 13.62 7.50
CA THR A 533 2.81 14.10 8.79
C THR A 533 2.44 15.59 8.69
N MET A 534 3.25 16.42 8.06
CA MET A 534 2.96 17.84 7.84
C MET A 534 1.77 18.09 6.92
N GLY A 535 1.61 17.29 5.86
CA GLY A 535 0.46 17.34 4.97
C GLY A 535 -0.84 17.04 5.72
N ARG A 536 -0.85 15.94 6.49
CA ARG A 536 -2.00 15.58 7.34
C ARG A 536 -2.26 16.63 8.42
N LEU A 537 -1.23 17.15 9.09
CA LEU A 537 -1.42 18.19 10.11
C LEU A 537 -1.94 19.49 9.49
N SER A 538 -1.46 19.89 8.30
CA SER A 538 -1.95 21.09 7.62
C SER A 538 -3.40 20.92 7.14
N GLU A 539 -3.78 19.72 6.71
CA GLU A 539 -5.15 19.34 6.33
C GLU A 539 -6.08 19.30 7.55
N ILE A 540 -5.62 18.75 8.69
CA ILE A 540 -6.41 18.64 9.93
C ILE A 540 -6.58 20.00 10.62
N PHE A 541 -5.53 20.83 10.65
CA PHE A 541 -5.58 22.14 11.29
C PHE A 541 -6.12 23.25 10.38
N GLU A 542 -6.33 22.98 9.08
CA GLU A 542 -6.73 23.97 8.07
C GLU A 542 -5.80 25.20 8.02
N VAL A 543 -4.52 25.03 8.41
CA VAL A 543 -3.50 26.09 8.44
C VAL A 543 -2.23 25.59 7.76
N GLU A 544 -1.60 26.47 6.97
CA GLU A 544 -0.34 26.19 6.30
C GLU A 544 0.82 26.17 7.33
N LEU A 545 1.21 24.98 7.79
CA LEU A 545 2.29 24.80 8.74
C LEU A 545 3.66 24.83 8.02
N PRO A 546 4.75 25.36 8.63
CA PRO A 546 6.06 25.43 7.98
C PRO A 546 6.59 24.06 7.57
N SER A 547 6.99 23.87 6.31
CA SER A 547 7.50 22.59 5.81
C SER A 547 8.77 22.07 6.52
N SER A 548 9.46 22.94 7.25
CA SER A 548 10.62 22.62 8.08
C SER A 548 10.28 22.37 9.55
N LEU A 549 9.01 22.34 9.96
CA LEU A 549 8.58 22.26 11.36
C LEU A 549 9.18 21.06 12.12
N PHE A 550 9.30 19.88 11.51
CA PHE A 550 9.98 18.73 12.15
C PHE A 550 11.50 18.70 11.95
N ALA A 551 12.04 19.53 11.05
CA ALA A 551 13.48 19.67 10.84
C ALA A 551 14.10 20.73 11.76
N ASP A 552 13.33 21.74 12.15
CA ASP A 552 13.76 22.87 12.98
C ASP A 552 13.56 22.61 14.49
N ASN A 553 12.88 21.52 14.86
CA ASN A 553 12.58 21.14 16.24
C ASN A 553 13.12 19.74 16.53
N GLU A 554 13.85 19.55 17.64
CA GLU A 554 14.48 18.26 17.95
C GLU A 554 13.53 17.33 18.73
N THR A 555 12.63 17.92 19.52
CA THR A 555 11.74 17.18 20.42
C THR A 555 10.27 17.44 20.14
N LEU A 556 9.42 16.50 20.56
CA LEU A 556 7.96 16.57 20.41
C LEU A 556 7.38 17.83 21.08
N LEU A 557 7.90 18.23 22.25
CA LEU A 557 7.50 19.47 22.93
C LEU A 557 7.82 20.74 22.13
N GLU A 558 8.91 20.74 21.35
CA GLU A 558 9.29 21.88 20.51
C GLU A 558 8.39 21.96 19.27
N ALA A 559 8.06 20.82 18.65
CA ALA A 559 7.07 20.75 17.58
C ALA A 559 5.66 21.16 18.06
N GLU A 560 5.24 20.74 19.26
CA GLU A 560 3.97 21.16 19.88
C GLU A 560 3.89 22.69 20.02
N LYS A 561 4.97 23.33 20.48
CA LYS A 561 5.05 24.78 20.61
C LYS A 561 5.06 25.49 19.25
N ALA A 562 5.73 24.93 18.25
CA ALA A 562 5.76 25.48 16.91
C ALA A 562 4.38 25.45 16.25
N ILE A 563 3.61 24.37 16.44
CA ILE A 563 2.22 24.27 15.98
C ILE A 563 1.32 25.22 16.76
N ALA A 564 1.44 25.29 18.09
CA ALA A 564 0.68 26.25 18.89
C ALA A 564 0.93 27.71 18.44
N ALA A 565 2.18 28.06 18.13
CA ALA A 565 2.55 29.37 17.60
C ALA A 565 1.98 29.61 16.19
N ALA A 566 2.01 28.61 15.31
CA ALA A 566 1.42 28.70 13.96
C ALA A 566 -0.11 28.85 14.00
N LEU A 567 -0.76 28.31 15.03
CA LEU A 567 -2.19 28.45 15.30
C LEU A 567 -2.55 29.72 16.09
N GLY A 568 -1.58 30.57 16.44
CA GLY A 568 -1.80 31.81 17.20
C GLY A 568 -2.20 31.60 18.66
N LEU A 569 -1.91 30.44 19.24
CA LEU A 569 -2.22 30.09 20.63
C LEU A 569 -1.11 30.58 21.56
N ASP A 570 -1.41 31.58 22.39
CA ASP A 570 -0.44 32.20 23.30
C ASP A 570 0.01 31.21 24.38
N THR A 571 1.27 30.78 24.35
CA THR A 571 1.78 29.71 25.22
C THR A 571 2.02 30.21 26.64
N LYS A 572 0.99 30.17 27.49
CA LYS A 572 1.18 29.96 28.93
C LYS A 572 0.99 28.48 29.25
N PRO A 573 1.88 27.86 30.04
CA PRO A 573 1.70 26.47 30.45
C PRO A 573 0.54 26.41 31.46
N THR A 574 -0.68 26.27 30.97
CA THR A 574 -1.81 25.88 31.80
C THR A 574 -1.67 24.39 32.05
N ARG A 575 -1.34 24.03 33.29
CA ARG A 575 -1.41 22.67 33.80
C ARG A 575 -2.88 22.22 33.72
N ALA A 576 -3.30 21.72 32.58
CA ALA A 576 -4.57 21.05 32.40
C ALA A 576 -4.48 19.70 33.12
N THR A 577 -5.14 19.63 34.26
CA THR A 577 -5.62 18.39 34.86
C THR A 577 -6.27 17.53 33.78
N ALA A 578 -5.91 16.25 33.76
CA ALA A 578 -6.50 15.24 32.86
C ALA A 578 -8.03 15.42 32.77
N PRO A 579 -8.62 15.37 31.56
CA PRO A 579 -10.06 15.33 31.44
C PRO A 579 -10.55 14.09 32.19
N GLU A 580 -11.41 14.32 33.16
CA GLU A 580 -12.16 13.25 33.81
C GLU A 580 -12.94 12.50 32.70
N PRO A 581 -12.93 11.16 32.65
CA PRO A 581 -13.59 10.45 31.57
C PRO A 581 -15.09 10.78 31.58
N LEU A 582 -15.60 11.34 30.50
CA LEU A 582 -17.04 11.45 30.29
C LEU A 582 -17.64 10.03 30.27
N PRO A 583 -18.68 9.75 31.07
CA PRO A 583 -19.17 8.40 31.27
C PRO A 583 -20.11 8.00 30.12
N HIS A 584 -19.54 7.49 29.02
CA HIS A 584 -20.32 6.82 27.98
C HIS A 584 -19.69 5.47 27.62
N SER A 585 -20.14 4.43 28.33
CA SER A 585 -20.13 3.01 27.97
C SER A 585 -18.96 2.56 27.09
N SER A 586 -17.73 2.61 27.61
CA SER A 586 -16.65 1.80 27.08
C SER A 586 -17.07 0.33 27.20
N THR A 587 -17.26 -0.37 26.09
CA THR A 587 -17.46 -1.82 26.11
C THR A 587 -16.28 -2.43 26.86
N SER A 588 -16.51 -3.02 28.04
CA SER A 588 -15.46 -3.63 28.86
C SER A 588 -14.91 -4.92 28.24
N ASP A 589 -15.53 -5.38 27.16
CA ASP A 589 -15.15 -6.59 26.45
C ASP A 589 -13.80 -6.41 25.73
N PRO A 590 -12.75 -7.17 26.12
CA PRO A 590 -11.43 -7.11 25.49
C PRO A 590 -11.50 -7.39 23.99
N VAL A 591 -12.37 -8.32 23.57
CA VAL A 591 -12.50 -8.72 22.16
C VAL A 591 -12.90 -7.52 21.30
N VAL A 592 -13.75 -6.64 21.81
CA VAL A 592 -14.24 -5.46 21.07
C VAL A 592 -13.16 -4.37 21.00
N ARG A 593 -12.44 -4.14 22.11
CA ARG A 593 -11.44 -3.06 22.23
C ARG A 593 -10.15 -3.34 21.48
N ASP A 594 -9.70 -4.59 21.47
CA ASP A 594 -8.41 -4.96 20.88
C ASP A 594 -8.48 -4.97 19.35
N ALA A 595 -7.34 -4.73 18.69
CA ALA A 595 -7.23 -4.82 17.25
C ALA A 595 -7.54 -6.25 16.73
N PRO A 596 -8.06 -6.39 15.50
CA PRO A 596 -8.30 -5.35 14.50
C PRO A 596 -9.60 -4.55 14.71
N HIS A 597 -9.64 -3.34 14.14
CA HIS A 597 -10.78 -2.44 14.16
C HIS A 597 -11.59 -2.51 12.85
N ALA A 598 -12.90 -2.24 12.94
CA ALA A 598 -13.75 -2.13 11.77
C ALA A 598 -13.42 -0.85 10.97
N THR A 599 -13.72 -0.84 9.68
CA THR A 599 -13.53 0.33 8.80
C THR A 599 -14.79 0.60 7.99
N SER A 600 -14.89 1.78 7.37
CA SER A 600 -16.02 2.18 6.54
C SER A 600 -15.58 2.90 5.26
N ILE A 601 -16.35 2.75 4.18
CA ILE A 601 -16.19 3.48 2.92
C ILE A 601 -17.44 4.29 2.61
N LEU A 602 -17.28 5.48 2.04
CA LEU A 602 -18.38 6.30 1.54
C LEU A 602 -18.78 5.79 0.15
N LEU A 603 -20.02 5.32 0.01
CA LEU A 603 -20.56 4.74 -1.21
C LEU A 603 -21.36 5.75 -2.03
N GLN A 604 -22.03 6.70 -1.37
CA GLN A 604 -22.87 7.71 -2.03
C GLN A 604 -22.89 9.01 -1.21
N GLY A 605 -23.00 10.14 -1.92
CA GLY A 605 -23.27 11.47 -1.36
C GLY A 605 -22.07 12.13 -0.66
N PRO A 606 -21.93 13.47 -0.70
CA PRO A 606 -20.85 14.15 0.02
C PRO A 606 -21.15 14.17 1.53
N ALA A 607 -20.24 13.65 2.35
CA ALA A 607 -20.42 13.57 3.80
C ALA A 607 -20.57 14.96 4.47
N SER A 608 -19.97 16.00 3.89
CA SER A 608 -20.00 17.37 4.41
C SER A 608 -21.33 18.09 4.19
N SER A 609 -22.14 17.66 3.21
CA SER A 609 -23.40 18.31 2.84
C SER A 609 -24.63 17.43 3.01
N ALA A 610 -24.46 16.16 3.41
CA ALA A 610 -25.56 15.24 3.65
C ALA A 610 -26.31 15.61 4.94
N THR A 611 -27.64 15.59 4.88
CA THR A 611 -28.50 15.79 6.05
C THR A 611 -28.87 14.48 6.75
N THR A 612 -28.66 13.36 6.07
CA THR A 612 -29.03 12.02 6.54
C THR A 612 -27.92 11.05 6.20
N THR A 613 -27.51 10.23 7.17
CA THR A 613 -26.48 9.21 6.98
C THR A 613 -27.09 7.83 7.15
N VAL A 614 -26.75 6.91 6.24
CA VAL A 614 -27.13 5.49 6.29
C VAL A 614 -25.88 4.62 6.37
N PHE A 615 -25.85 3.71 7.34
CA PHE A 615 -24.76 2.75 7.51
C PHE A 615 -25.21 1.35 7.08
N MET A 616 -24.57 0.81 6.05
CA MET A 616 -24.79 -0.54 5.53
C MET A 616 -23.78 -1.53 6.12
N PHE A 617 -24.27 -2.49 6.88
CA PHE A 617 -23.49 -3.56 7.49
C PHE A 617 -23.04 -4.57 6.44
N PRO A 618 -21.84 -5.17 6.57
CA PRO A 618 -21.37 -6.13 5.58
C PRO A 618 -22.25 -7.39 5.56
N ASP A 619 -22.46 -7.98 4.38
CA ASP A 619 -23.04 -9.31 4.25
C ASP A 619 -22.05 -10.40 4.70
N GLY A 620 -22.35 -11.68 4.46
CA GLY A 620 -21.46 -12.79 4.84
C GLY A 620 -20.05 -12.70 4.26
N SER A 621 -19.86 -11.95 3.15
CA SER A 621 -18.54 -11.65 2.57
C SER A 621 -17.63 -10.81 3.48
N GLY A 622 -18.21 -10.06 4.42
CA GLY A 622 -17.46 -9.09 5.24
C GLY A 622 -17.12 -7.78 4.55
N SER A 623 -17.64 -7.50 3.35
CA SER A 623 -17.25 -6.34 2.54
C SER A 623 -18.39 -5.35 2.30
N ALA A 624 -18.04 -4.07 2.31
CA ALA A 624 -18.89 -2.98 1.85
C ALA A 624 -19.14 -2.99 0.32
N SER A 625 -18.32 -3.71 -0.46
CA SER A 625 -18.43 -3.78 -1.92
C SER A 625 -19.72 -4.44 -2.42
N SER A 626 -20.39 -5.22 -1.58
CA SER A 626 -21.71 -5.82 -1.86
C SER A 626 -22.80 -4.78 -2.14
N TYR A 627 -22.54 -3.51 -1.82
CA TYR A 627 -23.43 -2.38 -2.08
C TYR A 627 -22.93 -1.45 -3.20
N ALA A 628 -21.89 -1.82 -3.95
CA ALA A 628 -21.28 -0.94 -4.97
C ALA A 628 -22.26 -0.53 -6.08
N THR A 629 -23.21 -1.41 -6.41
CA THR A 629 -24.27 -1.21 -7.41
C THR A 629 -25.52 -0.54 -6.84
N LEU A 630 -25.56 -0.23 -5.53
CA LEU A 630 -26.72 0.37 -4.89
C LEU A 630 -27.09 1.67 -5.62
N ALA A 631 -28.32 1.75 -6.12
CA ALA A 631 -28.80 2.95 -6.79
C ALA A 631 -28.73 4.17 -5.87
N ARG A 632 -28.45 5.34 -6.45
CA ARG A 632 -28.33 6.59 -5.69
C ARG A 632 -29.65 6.89 -4.97
N ILE A 633 -29.62 6.95 -3.64
CA ILE A 633 -30.84 7.08 -2.82
C ILE A 633 -31.43 8.50 -2.92
N ASP A 634 -30.66 9.53 -2.57
CA ASP A 634 -31.05 10.94 -2.64
C ASP A 634 -29.79 11.81 -2.57
N PRO A 635 -29.72 12.97 -3.22
CA PRO A 635 -28.58 13.88 -3.12
C PRO A 635 -28.23 14.33 -1.69
N ARG A 636 -29.20 14.29 -0.76
CA ARG A 636 -29.01 14.69 0.64
C ARG A 636 -28.58 13.54 1.56
N VAL A 637 -28.48 12.32 1.04
CA VAL A 637 -28.16 11.12 1.83
C VAL A 637 -26.71 10.70 1.58
N ALA A 638 -25.95 10.55 2.66
CA ALA A 638 -24.65 9.87 2.63
C ALA A 638 -24.83 8.39 2.99
N VAL A 639 -24.26 7.50 2.18
CA VAL A 639 -24.29 6.06 2.44
C VAL A 639 -22.89 5.57 2.74
N TYR A 640 -22.69 4.98 3.91
CA TYR A 640 -21.45 4.33 4.29
C TYR A 640 -21.61 2.81 4.28
N GLY A 641 -20.72 2.11 3.60
CA GLY A 641 -20.59 0.66 3.71
C GLY A 641 -19.52 0.29 4.74
N LEU A 642 -19.86 -0.62 5.65
CA LEU A 642 -18.95 -1.09 6.70
C LEU A 642 -18.19 -2.33 6.24
N ASN A 643 -16.93 -2.45 6.65
CA ASN A 643 -16.09 -3.62 6.43
C ASN A 643 -15.83 -4.37 7.74
N CYS A 644 -15.90 -5.69 7.68
CA CYS A 644 -15.49 -6.56 8.76
C CYS A 644 -14.00 -6.32 9.09
N PRO A 645 -13.60 -6.21 10.38
CA PRO A 645 -12.21 -6.06 10.79
C PRO A 645 -11.27 -7.14 10.25
N TRP A 646 -11.81 -8.35 10.01
CA TRP A 646 -11.06 -9.52 9.56
C TRP A 646 -11.34 -9.90 8.10
N ARG A 647 -11.86 -8.97 7.28
CA ARG A 647 -12.24 -9.21 5.88
C ARG A 647 -11.15 -9.95 5.08
N THR A 648 -9.89 -9.59 5.28
CA THR A 648 -8.74 -10.20 4.57
C THR A 648 -7.96 -11.22 5.42
N THR A 649 -8.39 -11.47 6.67
CA THR A 649 -7.74 -12.39 7.62
C THR A 649 -8.77 -13.37 8.24
N PRO A 650 -9.48 -14.17 7.44
CA PRO A 650 -10.57 -15.03 7.92
C PRO A 650 -10.14 -16.09 8.94
N GLN A 651 -8.87 -16.53 8.90
CA GLN A 651 -8.34 -17.46 9.90
C GLN A 651 -8.27 -16.82 11.29
N ASP A 652 -7.99 -15.52 11.37
CA ASP A 652 -7.94 -14.80 12.64
C ASP A 652 -9.35 -14.53 13.17
N MET A 653 -10.31 -14.27 12.28
CA MET A 653 -11.73 -14.24 12.63
C MET A 653 -12.17 -15.54 13.30
N ALA A 654 -11.88 -16.69 12.69
CA ALA A 654 -12.24 -18.01 13.21
C ALA A 654 -11.54 -18.32 14.56
N ARG A 655 -10.28 -17.89 14.72
CA ARG A 655 -9.51 -18.10 15.97
C ARG A 655 -9.90 -17.15 17.10
N SER A 656 -10.42 -15.97 16.77
CA SER A 656 -10.74 -14.92 17.75
C SER A 656 -11.81 -15.36 18.76
N GLY A 657 -12.65 -16.34 18.42
CA GLY A 657 -13.83 -16.68 19.21
C GLY A 657 -14.87 -15.56 19.28
N CYS A 658 -14.75 -14.53 18.42
CA CYS A 658 -15.67 -13.40 18.37
C CYS A 658 -17.09 -13.88 18.05
N THR A 659 -18.07 -13.38 18.80
CA THR A 659 -19.49 -13.63 18.56
C THR A 659 -20.08 -12.56 17.64
N LEU A 660 -21.26 -12.81 17.05
CA LEU A 660 -21.95 -11.79 16.24
C LEU A 660 -22.27 -10.51 17.04
N VAL A 661 -22.56 -10.65 18.34
CA VAL A 661 -22.81 -9.54 19.27
C VAL A 661 -21.55 -8.66 19.41
N GLN A 662 -20.38 -9.29 19.57
CA GLN A 662 -19.09 -8.60 19.66
C GLN A 662 -18.65 -8.00 18.31
N LEU A 663 -18.90 -8.69 17.19
CA LEU A 663 -18.65 -8.15 15.85
C LEU A 663 -19.50 -6.90 15.60
N SER A 664 -20.79 -6.94 15.97
CA SER A 664 -21.69 -5.79 15.87
C SER A 664 -21.19 -4.63 16.74
N ALA A 665 -20.71 -4.90 17.96
CA ALA A 665 -20.10 -3.89 18.81
C ALA A 665 -18.82 -3.28 18.20
N LYS A 666 -17.98 -4.08 17.52
CA LYS A 666 -16.81 -3.56 16.78
C LYS A 666 -17.21 -2.65 15.63
N LEU A 667 -18.25 -3.03 14.88
CA LEU A 667 -18.79 -2.21 13.78
C LEU A 667 -19.39 -0.90 14.33
N LEU A 668 -20.05 -0.94 15.50
CA LEU A 668 -20.57 0.25 16.18
C LEU A 668 -19.48 1.24 16.59
N THR A 669 -18.28 0.77 16.95
CA THR A 669 -17.14 1.67 17.21
C THR A 669 -16.81 2.53 15.99
N GLU A 670 -16.83 1.95 14.80
CA GLU A 670 -16.60 2.69 13.55
C GLU A 670 -17.78 3.61 13.20
N ILE A 671 -19.03 3.15 13.40
CA ILE A 671 -20.21 4.01 13.22
C ILE A 671 -20.14 5.24 14.12
N ARG A 672 -19.82 5.06 15.41
CA ARG A 672 -19.69 6.16 16.38
C ARG A 672 -18.52 7.09 16.08
N ARG A 673 -17.46 6.59 15.44
CA ARG A 673 -16.37 7.44 14.94
C ARG A 673 -16.85 8.37 13.82
N ARG A 674 -17.75 7.91 12.96
CA ARG A 674 -18.33 8.71 11.86
C ARG A 674 -19.48 9.61 12.31
N GLN A 675 -20.33 9.10 13.19
CA GLN A 675 -21.49 9.80 13.74
C GLN A 675 -21.58 9.48 15.24
N PRO A 676 -21.07 10.35 16.13
CA PRO A 676 -20.97 10.05 17.56
C PRO A 676 -22.30 9.85 18.29
N LYS A 677 -23.40 10.43 17.77
CA LYS A 677 -24.74 10.36 18.36
C LYS A 677 -25.82 10.12 17.31
N GLY A 678 -26.87 9.41 17.73
CA GLY A 678 -28.05 9.21 16.89
C GLY A 678 -28.84 10.51 16.60
N PRO A 679 -29.86 10.47 15.73
CA PRO A 679 -30.50 9.26 15.22
C PRO A 679 -29.68 8.53 14.14
N TYR A 680 -29.62 7.20 14.23
CA TYR A 680 -28.94 6.35 13.24
C TYR A 680 -29.93 5.73 12.25
N ASN A 681 -29.51 5.61 10.98
CA ASN A 681 -30.16 4.76 9.98
C ASN A 681 -29.23 3.60 9.64
N LEU A 682 -29.66 2.38 9.95
CA LEU A 682 -28.84 1.18 9.80
C LEU A 682 -29.49 0.27 8.78
N GLY A 683 -28.69 -0.40 7.97
CA GLY A 683 -29.19 -1.37 7.00
C GLY A 683 -28.22 -2.48 6.70
N GLY A 684 -28.69 -3.52 6.03
CA GLY A 684 -27.81 -4.55 5.50
C GLY A 684 -28.55 -5.59 4.67
N TRP A 685 -27.83 -6.15 3.71
CA TRP A 685 -28.26 -7.26 2.87
C TRP A 685 -27.87 -8.60 3.48
N SER A 686 -28.77 -9.57 3.37
CA SER A 686 -28.56 -10.93 3.85
C SER A 686 -28.19 -10.94 5.35
N ALA A 687 -27.07 -11.57 5.71
CA ALA A 687 -26.51 -11.57 7.06
C ALA A 687 -26.25 -10.17 7.65
N GLY A 688 -25.97 -9.17 6.81
CA GLY A 688 -25.71 -7.80 7.24
C GLY A 688 -26.92 -7.17 7.96
N GLY A 689 -28.15 -7.53 7.56
CA GLY A 689 -29.35 -7.07 8.25
C GLY A 689 -29.49 -7.63 9.68
N ILE A 690 -28.96 -8.83 9.93
CA ILE A 690 -28.92 -9.43 11.28
C ILE A 690 -27.93 -8.64 12.16
N CYS A 691 -26.76 -8.30 11.63
CA CYS A 691 -25.82 -7.42 12.32
C CYS A 691 -26.41 -6.02 12.58
N ALA A 692 -27.12 -5.45 11.60
CA ALA A 692 -27.77 -4.15 11.75
C ALA A 692 -28.85 -4.18 12.84
N PHE A 693 -29.64 -5.26 12.94
CA PHE A 693 -30.62 -5.45 14.01
C PHE A 693 -29.94 -5.53 15.39
N GLU A 694 -28.89 -6.34 15.52
CA GLU A 694 -28.14 -6.48 16.77
C GLU A 694 -27.50 -5.14 17.19
N ALA A 695 -26.88 -4.44 16.24
CA ALA A 695 -26.32 -3.12 16.46
C ALA A 695 -27.39 -2.09 16.89
N ALA A 696 -28.59 -2.14 16.28
CA ALA A 696 -29.70 -1.26 16.65
C ALA A 696 -30.13 -1.47 18.11
N ARG A 697 -30.23 -2.72 18.56
CA ARG A 697 -30.52 -3.05 19.96
C ARG A 697 -29.47 -2.50 20.91
N GLN A 698 -28.19 -2.69 20.58
CA GLN A 698 -27.08 -2.23 21.42
C GLN A 698 -27.03 -0.70 21.52
N LEU A 699 -27.26 0.02 20.42
CA LEU A 699 -27.35 1.48 20.43
C LEU A 699 -28.51 1.97 21.30
N VAL A 700 -29.72 1.43 21.12
CA VAL A 700 -30.89 1.84 21.91
C VAL A 700 -30.73 1.48 23.38
N ALA A 701 -30.15 0.31 23.70
CA ALA A 701 -29.81 -0.06 25.06
C ALA A 701 -28.78 0.89 25.70
N ALA A 702 -27.88 1.46 24.90
CA ALA A 702 -26.92 2.47 25.33
C ALA A 702 -27.50 3.90 25.40
N GLY A 703 -28.79 4.08 25.10
CA GLY A 703 -29.49 5.37 25.17
C GLY A 703 -29.44 6.19 23.88
N ASP A 704 -28.88 5.65 22.79
CA ASP A 704 -28.95 6.27 21.47
C ASP A 704 -30.31 6.03 20.79
N THR A 705 -30.61 6.80 19.74
CA THR A 705 -31.81 6.60 18.92
C THR A 705 -31.43 5.96 17.59
N VAL A 706 -32.18 4.94 17.18
CA VAL A 706 -32.12 4.36 15.83
C VAL A 706 -33.46 4.61 15.18
N GLU A 707 -33.49 5.39 14.10
CA GLU A 707 -34.73 5.81 13.47
C GLU A 707 -35.23 4.77 12.48
N ASN A 708 -34.35 4.33 11.58
CA ASN A 708 -34.67 3.37 10.53
C ASN A 708 -33.75 2.15 10.57
N LEU A 709 -34.34 0.98 10.33
CA LEU A 709 -33.67 -0.29 10.10
C LEU A 709 -34.06 -0.82 8.70
N ILE A 710 -33.08 -1.05 7.83
CA ILE A 710 -33.32 -1.50 6.46
C ILE A 710 -32.81 -2.94 6.32
N LEU A 711 -33.72 -3.89 6.16
CA LEU A 711 -33.42 -5.31 6.00
C LEU A 711 -33.59 -5.68 4.52
N ILE A 712 -32.48 -5.92 3.82
CA ILE A 712 -32.48 -6.29 2.41
C ILE A 712 -32.34 -7.79 2.31
N ASP A 713 -33.45 -8.47 2.04
CA ASP A 713 -33.56 -9.92 1.88
C ASP A 713 -32.84 -10.72 2.97
N SER A 714 -32.94 -10.25 4.21
CA SER A 714 -32.33 -10.88 5.38
C SER A 714 -33.15 -12.09 5.84
N PRO A 715 -32.54 -13.27 6.01
CA PRO A 715 -33.25 -14.47 6.44
C PRO A 715 -33.77 -14.32 7.88
N ASN A 716 -34.74 -15.16 8.26
CA ASN A 716 -35.24 -15.19 9.63
C ASN A 716 -34.13 -15.62 10.60
N PRO A 717 -33.71 -14.77 11.55
CA PRO A 717 -32.59 -15.09 12.44
C PRO A 717 -32.97 -16.11 13.53
N ILE A 718 -34.26 -16.38 13.78
CA ILE A 718 -34.69 -17.28 14.88
C ILE A 718 -34.50 -18.74 14.49
N GLY A 719 -33.53 -19.42 15.10
CA GLY A 719 -33.20 -20.81 14.77
C GLY A 719 -32.67 -20.96 13.35
N LEU A 720 -31.92 -19.95 12.89
CA LEU A 720 -31.23 -19.95 11.61
C LEU A 720 -30.27 -21.15 11.57
N GLN A 721 -30.30 -21.92 10.49
CA GLN A 721 -29.37 -23.02 10.26
C GLN A 721 -28.62 -22.81 8.97
N ASN A 722 -27.32 -23.06 9.02
CA ASN A 722 -26.46 -22.89 7.86
C ASN A 722 -26.73 -23.93 6.76
N PRO A 723 -26.99 -23.49 5.52
CA PRO A 723 -27.05 -24.39 4.38
C PRO A 723 -25.77 -25.24 4.23
N PRO A 724 -25.90 -26.50 3.78
CA PRO A 724 -24.76 -27.40 3.66
C PRO A 724 -23.79 -26.94 2.56
N ALA A 725 -22.50 -27.28 2.70
CA ALA A 725 -21.44 -26.88 1.76
C ALA A 725 -21.79 -27.09 0.27
N ARG A 726 -22.46 -28.21 -0.03
CA ARG A 726 -22.94 -28.56 -1.38
C ARG A 726 -23.88 -27.53 -2.03
N MET A 727 -24.59 -26.71 -1.25
CA MET A 727 -25.42 -25.64 -1.80
C MET A 727 -24.56 -24.50 -2.35
N TYR A 728 -23.47 -24.17 -1.66
CA TYR A 728 -22.53 -23.15 -2.13
C TYR A 728 -21.73 -23.64 -3.34
N ASP A 729 -21.37 -24.92 -3.38
CA ASP A 729 -20.76 -25.54 -4.56
C ASP A 729 -21.70 -25.44 -5.78
N PHE A 730 -23.00 -25.63 -5.55
CA PHE A 730 -24.02 -25.45 -6.58
C PHE A 730 -24.14 -23.99 -7.04
N PHE A 731 -24.18 -23.01 -6.13
CA PHE A 731 -24.19 -21.59 -6.52
C PHE A 731 -22.93 -21.16 -7.27
N GLN A 732 -21.78 -21.75 -6.93
CA GLN A 732 -20.55 -21.56 -7.69
C GLN A 732 -20.66 -22.12 -9.11
N GLN A 733 -21.27 -23.29 -9.31
CA GLN A 733 -21.54 -23.84 -10.65
C GLN A 733 -22.47 -22.96 -11.48
N LEU A 734 -23.41 -22.25 -10.82
CA LEU A 734 -24.29 -21.28 -11.47
C LEU A 734 -23.63 -19.92 -11.74
N GLY A 735 -22.38 -19.70 -11.31
CA GLY A 735 -21.69 -18.43 -11.48
C GLY A 735 -22.24 -17.30 -10.61
N ILE A 736 -22.99 -17.61 -9.56
CA ILE A 736 -23.66 -16.62 -8.69
C ILE A 736 -22.67 -15.79 -7.87
N PHE A 737 -21.51 -16.34 -7.55
CA PHE A 737 -20.42 -15.61 -6.90
C PHE A 737 -19.51 -14.86 -7.90
N GLY A 738 -19.93 -14.74 -9.16
CA GLY A 738 -19.24 -14.04 -10.23
C GLY A 738 -19.18 -14.84 -11.53
N SER A 739 -19.52 -14.21 -12.64
CA SER A 739 -19.24 -14.70 -14.00
C SER A 739 -17.76 -14.42 -14.32
N GLY A 740 -16.91 -15.45 -14.23
CA GLY A 740 -15.48 -15.30 -14.60
C GLY A 740 -14.44 -15.95 -13.68
N GLY A 741 -14.80 -16.89 -12.81
CA GLY A 741 -13.85 -17.89 -12.30
C GLY A 741 -12.84 -17.49 -11.23
N ASN A 742 -12.76 -16.22 -10.77
CA ASN A 742 -11.84 -15.81 -9.69
C ASN A 742 -12.58 -15.30 -8.45
N VAL A 743 -13.20 -16.22 -7.70
CA VAL A 743 -13.63 -15.97 -6.32
C VAL A 743 -12.37 -15.92 -5.44
N PRO A 744 -12.11 -14.85 -4.67
CA PRO A 744 -10.92 -14.79 -3.81
C PRO A 744 -10.90 -15.96 -2.83
N LYS A 745 -9.78 -16.67 -2.73
CA LYS A 745 -9.66 -17.86 -1.84
C LYS A 745 -9.99 -17.56 -0.38
N TRP A 746 -9.79 -16.31 0.06
CA TRP A 746 -10.17 -15.85 1.41
C TRP A 746 -11.68 -15.68 1.59
N LEU A 747 -12.44 -15.41 0.51
CA LEU A 747 -13.84 -15.07 0.60
C LEU A 747 -14.66 -16.23 1.14
N ARG A 748 -14.42 -17.46 0.65
CA ARG A 748 -15.12 -18.64 1.18
C ARG A 748 -14.80 -18.89 2.66
N LEU A 749 -13.53 -18.74 3.05
CA LEU A 749 -13.12 -18.94 4.44
C LEU A 749 -13.69 -17.86 5.38
N HIS A 750 -13.76 -16.61 4.92
CA HIS A 750 -14.41 -15.54 5.66
C HIS A 750 -15.90 -15.83 5.80
N PHE A 751 -16.53 -16.20 4.69
CA PHE A 751 -17.93 -16.55 4.64
C PHE A 751 -18.25 -17.68 5.63
N ASP A 752 -17.47 -18.76 5.62
CA ASP A 752 -17.58 -19.89 6.56
C ASP A 752 -17.40 -19.45 8.02
N ALA A 753 -16.42 -18.57 8.32
CA ALA A 753 -16.19 -18.03 9.67
C ALA A 753 -17.35 -17.16 10.15
N PHE A 754 -17.90 -16.31 9.27
CA PHE A 754 -19.05 -15.45 9.56
C PHE A 754 -20.32 -16.29 9.80
N ILE A 755 -20.53 -17.28 8.95
CA ILE A 755 -21.61 -18.27 9.04
C ILE A 755 -21.55 -19.03 10.37
N SER A 756 -20.35 -19.42 10.80
CA SER A 756 -20.17 -20.04 12.12
C SER A 756 -20.56 -19.11 13.29
N MET A 757 -20.43 -17.78 13.14
CA MET A 757 -20.91 -16.83 14.17
C MET A 757 -22.43 -16.72 14.17
N LEU A 758 -23.05 -16.77 12.99
CA LEU A 758 -24.51 -16.74 12.83
C LEU A 758 -25.17 -17.99 13.42
N ASP A 759 -24.59 -19.19 13.26
CA ASP A 759 -25.11 -20.43 13.86
C ASP A 759 -25.19 -20.37 15.39
N ASN A 760 -24.28 -19.63 16.01
CA ASN A 760 -24.21 -19.47 17.47
C ASN A 760 -24.96 -18.21 17.95
N TYR A 761 -25.62 -17.47 17.06
CA TYR A 761 -26.35 -16.27 17.42
C TYR A 761 -27.78 -16.58 17.81
N GLU A 762 -28.15 -16.22 19.04
CA GLU A 762 -29.53 -16.27 19.52
C GLU A 762 -30.13 -14.85 19.52
N PRO A 763 -31.03 -14.52 18.58
CA PRO A 763 -31.61 -13.18 18.51
C PRO A 763 -32.49 -12.91 19.72
N VAL A 764 -32.28 -11.75 20.35
CA VAL A 764 -33.11 -11.31 21.48
C VAL A 764 -34.28 -10.48 20.95
N PRO A 765 -35.55 -10.81 21.26
CA PRO A 765 -36.70 -10.02 20.87
C PRO A 765 -36.67 -8.59 21.44
N TRP A 766 -37.18 -7.60 20.70
CA TRP A 766 -37.25 -6.21 21.13
C TRP A 766 -38.08 -6.10 22.41
N SER A 767 -37.42 -5.74 23.51
CA SER A 767 -38.07 -5.66 24.81
C SER A 767 -38.75 -4.31 24.97
N LYS A 768 -39.84 -4.28 25.75
CA LYS A 768 -40.52 -3.03 26.09
C LYS A 768 -39.61 -2.02 26.81
N SER A 769 -38.54 -2.50 27.46
CA SER A 769 -37.57 -1.66 28.15
C SER A 769 -36.70 -0.83 27.20
N LEU A 770 -36.59 -1.21 25.92
CA LEU A 770 -35.88 -0.47 24.88
C LEU A 770 -36.76 0.59 24.21
N GLY A 771 -38.02 0.74 24.63
CA GLY A 771 -38.98 1.62 23.96
C GLY A 771 -39.49 1.04 22.63
N GLU A 772 -39.90 1.92 21.72
CA GLU A 772 -40.37 1.49 20.39
C GLU A 772 -39.20 0.99 19.53
N ALA A 773 -39.39 -0.12 18.82
CA ALA A 773 -38.42 -0.61 17.85
C ALA A 773 -38.25 0.38 16.68
N PRO A 774 -37.11 0.45 16.00
CA PRO A 774 -36.92 1.33 14.84
C PRO A 774 -37.96 1.03 13.74
N LYS A 775 -38.30 2.06 12.94
CA LYS A 775 -39.12 1.84 11.73
C LYS A 775 -38.32 0.93 10.81
N THR A 776 -38.89 -0.20 10.42
CA THR A 776 -38.16 -1.23 9.69
C THR A 776 -38.73 -1.39 8.30
N LEU A 777 -37.89 -1.22 7.28
CA LEU A 777 -38.18 -1.61 5.91
C LEU A 777 -37.62 -3.01 5.67
N MET A 778 -38.46 -3.96 5.25
CA MET A 778 -38.07 -5.29 4.82
C MET A 778 -38.27 -5.39 3.31
N LEU A 779 -37.18 -5.56 2.57
CA LEU A 779 -37.19 -5.75 1.11
C LEU A 779 -36.97 -7.22 0.81
N TYR A 780 -37.96 -7.91 0.23
CA TYR A 780 -37.80 -9.30 -0.21
C TYR A 780 -37.54 -9.37 -1.71
N ALA A 781 -36.64 -10.28 -2.12
CA ALA A 781 -36.70 -10.84 -3.46
C ALA A 781 -37.86 -11.86 -3.54
N LYS A 782 -38.61 -11.87 -4.63
CA LYS A 782 -39.69 -12.84 -4.81
C LYS A 782 -39.17 -14.20 -5.25
N ASP A 783 -38.22 -14.22 -6.18
CA ASP A 783 -37.89 -15.42 -6.91
C ASP A 783 -36.76 -16.19 -6.19
N GLY A 784 -36.78 -17.51 -6.30
CA GLY A 784 -35.70 -18.36 -5.83
C GLY A 784 -34.57 -18.42 -6.86
N VAL A 785 -33.39 -18.90 -6.43
CA VAL A 785 -32.28 -19.16 -7.35
C VAL A 785 -32.65 -20.20 -8.41
N CYS A 786 -33.52 -21.16 -8.07
CA CYS A 786 -34.01 -22.20 -8.97
C CYS A 786 -35.49 -21.96 -9.34
N SER A 787 -35.80 -20.74 -9.80
CA SER A 787 -37.15 -20.34 -10.23
C SER A 787 -37.54 -20.97 -11.58
N ASP A 788 -36.56 -21.29 -12.45
CA ASP A 788 -36.78 -22.02 -13.70
C ASP A 788 -37.11 -23.51 -13.39
N PRO A 789 -38.32 -24.00 -13.72
CA PRO A 789 -38.72 -25.39 -13.50
C PRO A 789 -37.86 -26.42 -14.23
N ASP A 790 -37.26 -26.03 -15.37
CA ASP A 790 -36.41 -26.87 -16.20
C ASP A 790 -34.91 -26.62 -15.93
N GLY A 791 -34.60 -25.68 -15.02
CA GLY A 791 -33.25 -25.28 -14.66
C GLY A 791 -32.53 -26.25 -13.73
N PRO A 792 -31.19 -26.13 -13.60
CA PRO A 792 -30.41 -26.94 -12.68
C PRO A 792 -30.86 -26.71 -11.23
N ARG A 793 -30.94 -27.79 -10.45
CA ARG A 793 -31.38 -27.75 -9.06
C ARG A 793 -30.57 -28.73 -8.20
N PRO A 794 -30.13 -28.35 -6.99
CA PRO A 794 -29.40 -29.27 -6.12
C PRO A 794 -30.36 -30.30 -5.54
N GLU A 795 -29.84 -31.50 -5.26
CA GLU A 795 -30.59 -32.56 -4.56
C GLU A 795 -31.10 -32.04 -3.20
N ILE A 796 -32.39 -32.23 -2.89
CA ILE A 796 -32.94 -31.93 -1.57
C ILE A 796 -32.98 -33.23 -0.75
N ARG A 797 -32.39 -33.21 0.44
CA ARG A 797 -32.25 -34.34 1.34
C ARG A 797 -33.10 -34.16 2.60
N PRO A 798 -33.55 -35.26 3.24
CA PRO A 798 -34.18 -35.18 4.55
C PRO A 798 -33.22 -34.54 5.56
N GLY A 799 -33.66 -33.46 6.22
CA GLY A 799 -32.86 -32.72 7.19
C GLY A 799 -32.13 -31.49 6.64
N ASP A 800 -32.33 -31.13 5.37
CA ASP A 800 -31.81 -29.86 4.87
C ASP A 800 -32.41 -28.65 5.60
N PRO A 801 -31.60 -27.62 5.90
CA PRO A 801 -32.05 -26.39 6.55
C PRO A 801 -33.16 -25.68 5.78
N ARG A 802 -34.08 -25.04 6.52
CA ARG A 802 -35.15 -24.23 5.92
C ARG A 802 -34.58 -23.06 5.09
N GLU A 803 -33.41 -22.54 5.46
CA GLU A 803 -32.69 -21.44 4.79
C GLU A 803 -32.27 -21.85 3.38
N MET A 804 -31.82 -23.09 3.20
CA MET A 804 -31.49 -23.63 1.87
C MET A 804 -32.73 -23.63 0.98
N ILE A 805 -33.86 -24.11 1.50
CA ILE A 805 -35.12 -24.14 0.76
C ILE A 805 -35.62 -22.73 0.43
N TRP A 806 -35.44 -21.79 1.37
CA TRP A 806 -35.81 -20.38 1.22
C TRP A 806 -34.99 -19.62 0.16
N LEU A 807 -33.73 -20.02 -0.06
CA LEU A 807 -32.89 -19.47 -1.14
C LEU A 807 -33.21 -20.07 -2.52
N LEU A 808 -33.58 -21.36 -2.57
CA LEU A 808 -33.78 -22.08 -3.83
C LEU A 808 -35.17 -21.87 -4.44
N ASN A 809 -36.20 -21.70 -3.63
CA ASN A 809 -37.59 -21.61 -4.08
C ASN A 809 -38.12 -20.19 -4.15
N ASP A 810 -39.03 -19.97 -5.10
CA ASP A 810 -39.87 -18.78 -5.12
C ASP A 810 -40.63 -18.63 -3.81
N ARG A 811 -40.57 -17.42 -3.27
CA ARG A 811 -41.19 -17.08 -2.00
C ARG A 811 -42.66 -16.78 -2.21
N THR A 812 -43.46 -17.38 -1.36
CA THR A 812 -44.92 -17.17 -1.33
C THR A 812 -45.37 -16.51 -0.03
N ASP A 813 -44.51 -16.52 0.99
CA ASP A 813 -44.73 -15.88 2.27
C ASP A 813 -43.86 -14.62 2.40
N PHE A 814 -44.53 -13.48 2.56
CA PHE A 814 -43.94 -12.15 2.80
C PHE A 814 -44.47 -11.55 4.11
N SER A 815 -44.98 -12.40 5.00
CA SER A 815 -45.44 -12.01 6.34
C SER A 815 -44.33 -11.43 7.19
N ALA A 816 -43.06 -11.71 6.89
CA ALA A 816 -41.92 -11.37 7.75
C ALA A 816 -42.11 -11.84 9.20
N ASP A 817 -42.89 -12.89 9.46
CA ASP A 817 -43.33 -13.26 10.82
C ASP A 817 -42.17 -13.48 11.81
N GLY A 818 -41.04 -14.02 11.35
CA GLY A 818 -39.81 -14.12 12.14
C GLY A 818 -39.32 -12.76 12.63
N TRP A 819 -39.10 -11.82 11.70
CA TRP A 819 -38.70 -10.45 12.02
C TRP A 819 -39.77 -9.69 12.81
N ALA A 820 -41.05 -9.91 12.50
CA ALA A 820 -42.18 -9.30 13.18
C ALA A 820 -42.29 -9.75 14.64
N SER A 821 -41.88 -10.98 14.96
CA SER A 821 -41.79 -11.44 16.34
C SER A 821 -40.66 -10.78 17.13
N LEU A 822 -39.61 -10.32 16.44
CA LEU A 822 -38.49 -9.60 17.06
C LEU A 822 -38.77 -8.10 17.20
N LEU A 823 -39.28 -7.43 16.17
CA LEU A 823 -39.42 -5.97 16.12
C LEU A 823 -40.85 -5.48 16.38
N GLY A 824 -41.83 -6.37 16.30
CA GLY A 824 -43.26 -6.04 16.30
C GLY A 824 -43.78 -5.76 14.89
N ARG A 825 -44.86 -6.44 14.51
CA ARG A 825 -45.47 -6.35 13.16
C ARG A 825 -45.80 -4.91 12.72
N SER A 826 -46.24 -4.05 13.63
CA SER A 826 -46.60 -2.66 13.34
C SER A 826 -45.41 -1.77 12.97
N ARG A 827 -44.17 -2.23 13.21
CA ARG A 827 -42.94 -1.49 12.90
C ARG A 827 -42.31 -1.92 11.58
N ILE A 828 -42.80 -2.99 10.94
CA ILE A 828 -42.25 -3.52 9.70
C ILE A 828 -43.14 -3.15 8.52
N THR A 829 -42.56 -2.47 7.54
CA THR A 829 -43.12 -2.31 6.19
C THR A 829 -42.43 -3.31 5.28
N VAL A 830 -43.20 -4.11 4.55
CA VAL A 830 -42.67 -5.12 3.63
C VAL A 830 -42.87 -4.65 2.19
N GLU A 831 -41.80 -4.66 1.42
CA GLU A 831 -41.78 -4.41 -0.02
C GLU A 831 -41.17 -5.62 -0.73
N VAL A 832 -41.64 -5.94 -1.92
CA VAL A 832 -41.25 -7.17 -2.64
C VAL A 832 -40.82 -6.82 -4.07
N LEU A 833 -39.56 -7.13 -4.38
CA LEU A 833 -38.98 -7.03 -5.72
C LEU A 833 -39.22 -8.34 -6.47
N LYS A 834 -39.75 -8.24 -7.70
CA LYS A 834 -40.05 -9.39 -8.57
C LYS A 834 -38.98 -9.53 -9.63
N GLU A 835 -38.85 -10.71 -10.24
CA GLU A 835 -37.90 -10.98 -11.33
C GLU A 835 -36.43 -10.90 -10.88
N VAL A 836 -36.21 -11.05 -9.57
CA VAL A 836 -34.90 -11.12 -8.93
C VAL A 836 -34.94 -12.14 -7.81
N HIS A 837 -33.79 -12.78 -7.60
CA HIS A 837 -33.54 -13.65 -6.46
C HIS A 837 -32.57 -12.99 -5.47
N HIS A 838 -32.27 -13.69 -4.37
CA HIS A 838 -31.42 -13.18 -3.27
C HIS A 838 -30.14 -12.46 -3.71
N PHE A 839 -29.42 -12.99 -4.70
CA PHE A 839 -28.20 -12.39 -5.24
C PHE A 839 -28.44 -11.34 -6.33
N SER A 840 -29.26 -11.63 -7.34
CA SER A 840 -29.47 -10.74 -8.50
C SER A 840 -30.24 -9.46 -8.17
N MET A 841 -30.92 -9.41 -7.03
CA MET A 841 -31.48 -8.14 -6.53
C MET A 841 -30.41 -7.09 -6.22
N MET A 842 -29.15 -7.52 -6.04
CA MET A 842 -27.99 -6.65 -5.85
C MET A 842 -27.29 -6.29 -7.16
N ASP A 843 -27.74 -6.81 -8.31
CA ASP A 843 -27.18 -6.42 -9.60
C ASP A 843 -27.75 -5.07 -10.06
N ALA A 844 -26.96 -4.31 -10.82
CA ALA A 844 -27.44 -3.07 -11.42
C ALA A 844 -28.62 -3.34 -12.38
N GLY A 845 -29.66 -2.51 -12.30
CA GLY A 845 -30.82 -2.60 -13.17
C GLY A 845 -32.11 -2.07 -12.56
N PRO A 846 -33.26 -2.25 -13.23
CA PRO A 846 -34.52 -1.62 -12.84
C PRO A 846 -35.03 -2.00 -11.43
N GLN A 847 -34.69 -3.19 -10.94
CA GLN A 847 -35.08 -3.61 -9.59
C GLN A 847 -34.18 -2.98 -8.51
N MET A 848 -32.91 -2.70 -8.83
CA MET A 848 -32.01 -1.95 -7.96
C MET A 848 -32.46 -0.49 -7.82
N ASP A 849 -32.92 0.15 -8.91
CA ASP A 849 -33.48 1.50 -8.86
C ASP A 849 -34.72 1.56 -7.94
N LYS A 850 -35.64 0.60 -8.11
CA LYS A 850 -36.81 0.46 -7.21
C LYS A 850 -36.38 0.24 -5.76
N MET A 851 -35.35 -0.57 -5.52
CA MET A 851 -34.80 -0.76 -4.17
C MET A 851 -34.36 0.58 -3.58
N GLY A 852 -33.61 1.38 -4.33
CA GLY A 852 -33.19 2.73 -3.94
C GLY A 852 -34.38 3.65 -3.62
N GLU A 853 -35.44 3.61 -4.43
CA GLU A 853 -36.68 4.37 -4.19
C GLU A 853 -37.40 3.95 -2.89
N HIS A 854 -37.50 2.65 -2.63
CA HIS A 854 -38.11 2.14 -1.39
C HIS A 854 -37.28 2.56 -0.17
N ILE A 855 -35.95 2.48 -0.25
CA ILE A 855 -35.06 2.93 0.82
C ILE A 855 -35.23 4.45 1.04
N ARG A 856 -35.23 5.23 -0.04
CA ARG A 856 -35.43 6.69 0.02
C ARG A 856 -36.73 7.04 0.75
N LYS A 857 -37.84 6.40 0.37
CA LYS A 857 -39.17 6.62 0.97
C LYS A 857 -39.24 6.19 2.44
N ALA A 858 -38.40 5.25 2.87
CA ALA A 858 -38.37 4.81 4.25
C ALA A 858 -37.61 5.79 5.15
N ILE A 859 -36.58 6.47 4.64
CA ILE A 859 -35.68 7.31 5.45
C ILE A 859 -35.90 8.82 5.30
N LEU A 860 -36.61 9.26 4.26
CA LEU A 860 -36.99 10.66 3.99
C LEU A 860 -38.51 10.79 3.96
#